data_AF-A0AA88LXZ1-F1
#
_entry.id   AF-A0AA88LXZ1-F1
#
_cell.length_a   1.000
_cell.length_b   1.000
_cell.length_c   1.000
_cell.angle_alpha   90.00
_cell.angle_beta   90.00
_cell.angle_gamma   90.00
#
_symmetry.space_group_name_H-M   'P 1'
#
loop_
_entity.id
_entity.type
_entity.pdbx_description
1 polymer ?
#
loop_
_entity_poly.entity_id
_entity_poly.type
_entity_poly.pdbx_seq_one_letter_code
_entity_poly.pdbx_strand_id
1 'polypeptide(L)'
;MKQSADCAKQSQGLRDEDQLPKLQANCVSELEETKAKLKVTSDLLDQRTVKLDQTLKELETTNAKFQNIQHDMERLQKELERSCNSLDIAEKEKNKMESQVLSLRQNLAQLEEAQAQALQEREEHKRKEEEMDERIKKMEQVLEEELEQFESLLKARDFELAEEKEKWEEEKQEKEKELLDIRHDMEEQRREREEEVKALLAKQIQVVEEATEKISELNSHQEKELLKLQADMEEEQRRQISLIKQVTEREHERMVSELIDKHNEELSQLRTELSLELRDSMEAAHQAELEQAQAQKILELEALRLSLTSIHVSQLEHSQCNLQLEQETVVTNLQASLRETFAHESALLQAQHQSELNQIRQQNQEQQDRLYELHKRDIDELNQQWESRVAQERASMEDKQAQEIQALRSQWEEEAKSAQSNLLTSLSETQSSLTSTQSELTSAQVSLTHTNQILSEAQAALAQTKAELQEAQARLEELQASNNEHNKKLEEEITQAMSDRDAAACALENLVSSHEAVLQEKEQHALHLEEKLHQLQEEVLRLQEEKDLLKQHSEQEIGQLWTQLESMRTSRQELGELKEQLLARSSRVDDIERLKTEFNEQKREIKEQNEAELENLRRYFEQRLQVTEDGYKEEIALLQLRLVESALEESVLKTTNDSSLSLDQGEEEGVSSDTNITPERRKELLDSLCLQLETQHSLDLTSLHSSLTLSFKEEVQQVRSDLTDRYYEELQELKNCHALALEQLRAKLSESHLGELNKVRLEAARQIEVEVEHRMWCHTEELQARNTIIHTLENKLAVLSEQHATEMDMNAQKLKQELSAKLFSLEEALKHEMESGQAEMKRQREEFEQKHKAELAALRSDFDKEAERERAHLEQALHEEKEKLKSLQMALDSDESPQVLIVEAEAGGSV
;
A
#
# COMPACT_ATOMS: atom_id res chain seq x y z
N MET A 1 79.34 -47.03 -118.18
CA MET A 1 80.63 -46.49 -118.67
C MET A 1 81.36 -47.62 -119.41
N LYS A 2 81.87 -47.37 -120.63
CA LYS A 2 83.32 -47.30 -121.00
C LYS A 2 84.19 -48.51 -120.59
N GLN A 3 85.21 -48.97 -121.33
CA GLN A 3 85.58 -49.00 -122.78
C GLN A 3 87.06 -49.48 -122.86
N SER A 4 87.52 -49.90 -124.06
CA SER A 4 88.95 -50.00 -124.45
C SER A 4 89.78 -51.19 -123.90
N ALA A 5 90.95 -51.56 -124.45
CA ALA A 5 91.31 -52.03 -125.82
C ALA A 5 92.82 -52.47 -125.84
N ASP A 6 93.27 -53.08 -126.96
CA ASP A 6 94.68 -53.22 -127.41
C ASP A 6 95.66 -54.15 -126.62
N CYS A 7 96.72 -54.76 -127.18
CA CYS A 7 97.20 -54.88 -128.59
C CYS A 7 98.11 -56.13 -128.84
N ALA A 8 98.26 -56.56 -130.11
CA ALA A 8 99.47 -57.04 -130.86
C ALA A 8 100.54 -58.02 -130.27
N LYS A 9 101.35 -58.83 -131.01
CA LYS A 9 101.47 -59.31 -132.44
C LYS A 9 102.57 -60.42 -132.55
N GLN A 10 102.80 -60.94 -133.78
CA GLN A 10 103.94 -61.79 -134.28
C GLN A 10 103.92 -63.32 -133.99
N SER A 11 104.37 -64.24 -134.87
CA SER A 11 104.67 -64.19 -136.33
C SER A 11 104.95 -65.57 -136.99
N GLN A 12 104.40 -65.83 -138.21
CA GLN A 12 104.90 -66.59 -139.40
C GLN A 12 105.61 -67.98 -139.26
N GLY A 13 105.52 -68.95 -140.20
CA GLY A 13 104.71 -69.10 -141.44
C GLY A 13 105.36 -70.03 -142.51
N LEU A 14 104.59 -70.48 -143.55
CA LEU A 14 105.02 -71.15 -144.82
C LEU A 14 105.53 -72.63 -144.76
N ARG A 15 105.52 -73.45 -145.84
CA ARG A 15 104.51 -73.74 -146.91
C ARG A 15 104.86 -75.01 -147.76
N ASP A 16 103.83 -75.61 -148.38
CA ASP A 16 103.73 -76.47 -149.60
C ASP A 16 104.63 -77.72 -149.89
N GLU A 17 103.95 -78.86 -150.07
CA GLU A 17 104.03 -79.93 -151.11
C GLU A 17 105.27 -80.82 -151.44
N ASP A 18 105.09 -82.12 -151.15
CA ASP A 18 105.15 -83.31 -152.06
C ASP A 18 106.36 -84.30 -152.15
N GLN A 19 105.99 -85.57 -152.43
CA GLN A 19 106.78 -86.79 -152.74
C GLN A 19 107.33 -87.72 -151.61
N LEU A 20 107.31 -89.03 -151.92
CA LEU A 20 107.64 -90.23 -151.13
C LEU A 20 109.16 -90.60 -151.13
N PRO A 21 109.66 -91.63 -150.38
CA PRO A 21 109.19 -92.31 -149.15
C PRO A 21 110.30 -92.61 -148.09
N LYS A 22 109.93 -93.27 -146.95
CA LYS A 22 110.80 -93.94 -145.92
C LYS A 22 111.62 -92.99 -144.99
N LEU A 23 111.90 -93.28 -143.70
CA LEU A 23 111.49 -94.39 -142.81
C LEU A 23 111.56 -93.96 -141.31
N GLN A 24 110.44 -94.07 -140.60
CA GLN A 24 110.28 -94.54 -139.20
C GLN A 24 111.52 -94.59 -138.26
N ALA A 25 111.66 -93.62 -137.34
CA ALA A 25 112.53 -93.74 -136.13
C ALA A 25 112.22 -92.79 -134.95
N ASN A 26 112.10 -91.47 -135.17
CA ASN A 26 112.37 -90.46 -134.12
C ASN A 26 111.19 -89.96 -133.25
N CYS A 27 109.96 -90.46 -133.41
CA CYS A 27 108.75 -89.84 -132.81
C CYS A 27 108.53 -90.05 -131.29
N VAL A 28 109.57 -90.25 -130.48
CA VAL A 28 109.44 -90.68 -129.06
C VAL A 28 110.00 -89.67 -128.05
N SER A 29 110.98 -88.82 -128.42
CA SER A 29 111.71 -88.01 -127.43
C SER A 29 110.99 -86.74 -126.95
N GLU A 30 110.13 -86.12 -127.77
CA GLU A 30 109.57 -84.79 -127.49
C GLU A 30 108.24 -84.81 -126.70
N LEU A 31 107.64 -86.00 -126.51
CA LEU A 31 106.33 -86.15 -125.88
C LEU A 31 106.36 -86.02 -124.34
N GLU A 32 107.49 -86.37 -123.71
CA GLU A 32 107.58 -86.37 -122.23
C GLU A 32 107.78 -84.95 -121.64
N GLU A 33 108.49 -84.04 -122.32
CA GLU A 33 108.78 -82.70 -121.76
C GLU A 33 107.53 -81.79 -121.68
N THR A 34 106.58 -81.96 -122.60
CA THR A 34 105.31 -81.21 -122.58
C THR A 34 104.39 -81.64 -121.43
N LYS A 35 104.46 -82.93 -121.06
CA LYS A 35 103.64 -83.59 -120.05
C LYS A 35 103.97 -83.13 -118.61
N ALA A 36 105.24 -82.83 -118.35
CA ALA A 36 105.68 -82.31 -117.05
C ALA A 36 105.12 -80.90 -116.76
N LYS A 37 105.09 -80.03 -117.77
CA LYS A 37 104.67 -78.61 -117.61
C LYS A 37 103.19 -78.47 -117.28
N LEU A 38 102.34 -79.33 -117.86
CA LEU A 38 100.90 -79.36 -117.58
C LEU A 38 100.54 -79.76 -116.15
N LYS A 39 101.39 -80.53 -115.45
CA LYS A 39 101.10 -80.97 -114.08
C LYS A 39 101.24 -79.83 -113.07
N VAL A 40 102.33 -79.06 -113.16
CA VAL A 40 102.60 -77.92 -112.26
C VAL A 40 101.51 -76.84 -112.34
N THR A 41 100.89 -76.67 -113.50
CA THR A 41 99.75 -75.75 -113.67
C THR A 41 98.44 -76.24 -113.03
N SER A 42 98.29 -77.54 -112.73
CA SER A 42 97.12 -78.08 -112.03
C SER A 42 97.19 -77.79 -110.53
N ASP A 43 98.31 -78.18 -109.90
CA ASP A 43 98.52 -78.08 -108.45
C ASP A 43 98.39 -76.61 -107.94
N LEU A 44 98.76 -75.65 -108.79
CA LEU A 44 98.67 -74.20 -108.52
C LEU A 44 97.24 -73.63 -108.64
N LEU A 45 96.36 -74.33 -109.37
CA LEU A 45 94.96 -73.99 -109.55
C LEU A 45 94.14 -74.50 -108.36
N ASP A 46 94.34 -75.75 -107.96
CA ASP A 46 93.67 -76.37 -106.80
C ASP A 46 93.97 -75.60 -105.49
N GLN A 47 95.22 -75.20 -105.27
CA GLN A 47 95.60 -74.37 -104.11
C GLN A 47 94.95 -72.98 -104.13
N ARG A 48 94.53 -72.48 -105.30
CA ARG A 48 93.82 -71.19 -105.44
C ARG A 48 92.34 -71.35 -105.14
N THR A 49 91.72 -72.47 -105.55
CA THR A 49 90.33 -72.81 -105.23
C THR A 49 90.12 -72.93 -103.72
N VAL A 50 90.97 -73.68 -103.02
CA VAL A 50 90.86 -73.87 -101.55
C VAL A 50 90.94 -72.54 -100.79
N LYS A 51 91.78 -71.59 -101.23
CA LYS A 51 91.85 -70.24 -100.65
C LYS A 51 90.58 -69.42 -100.89
N LEU A 52 89.90 -69.64 -102.02
CA LEU A 52 88.66 -68.96 -102.36
C LEU A 52 87.49 -69.48 -101.50
N ASP A 53 87.38 -70.80 -101.33
CA ASP A 53 86.42 -71.45 -100.42
C ASP A 53 86.62 -71.03 -98.95
N GLN A 54 87.88 -70.87 -98.52
CA GLN A 54 88.23 -70.33 -97.20
C GLN A 54 87.65 -68.91 -97.03
N THR A 55 87.89 -68.00 -98.00
CA THR A 55 87.36 -66.63 -97.93
C THR A 55 85.84 -66.55 -98.05
N LEU A 56 85.19 -67.48 -98.77
CA LEU A 56 83.73 -67.55 -98.83
C LEU A 56 83.13 -67.94 -97.48
N LYS A 57 83.69 -68.94 -96.79
CA LYS A 57 83.24 -69.32 -95.43
C LYS A 57 83.47 -68.20 -94.41
N GLU A 58 84.60 -67.51 -94.51
CA GLU A 58 84.86 -66.34 -93.65
C GLU A 58 83.80 -65.24 -93.92
N LEU A 59 83.50 -64.93 -95.18
CA LEU A 59 82.44 -63.99 -95.57
C LEU A 59 81.06 -64.43 -95.04
N GLU A 60 80.68 -65.70 -95.21
CA GLU A 60 79.44 -66.27 -94.66
C GLU A 60 79.34 -66.09 -93.14
N THR A 61 80.41 -66.37 -92.39
CA THR A 61 80.40 -66.15 -90.93
C THR A 61 80.32 -64.67 -90.54
N THR A 62 80.87 -63.74 -91.34
CA THR A 62 80.68 -62.30 -91.10
C THR A 62 79.26 -61.84 -91.42
N ASN A 63 78.63 -62.40 -92.46
CA ASN A 63 77.26 -62.10 -92.85
C ASN A 63 76.25 -62.62 -91.79
N ALA A 64 76.47 -63.83 -91.26
CA ALA A 64 75.67 -64.37 -90.15
C ALA A 64 75.81 -63.52 -88.86
N LYS A 65 77.02 -63.03 -88.56
CA LYS A 65 77.23 -62.08 -87.44
C LYS A 65 76.51 -60.76 -87.67
N PHE A 66 76.53 -60.24 -88.91
CA PHE A 66 75.82 -59.02 -89.28
C PHE A 66 74.30 -59.17 -89.14
N GLN A 67 73.73 -60.31 -89.57
CA GLN A 67 72.31 -60.62 -89.39
C GLN A 67 71.91 -60.72 -87.91
N ASN A 68 72.74 -61.32 -87.05
CA ASN A 68 72.50 -61.32 -85.60
C ASN A 68 72.52 -59.90 -85.02
N ILE A 69 73.50 -59.06 -85.39
CA ILE A 69 73.59 -57.66 -84.96
C ILE A 69 72.37 -56.85 -85.45
N GLN A 70 71.87 -57.13 -86.66
CA GLN A 70 70.65 -56.52 -87.18
C GLN A 70 69.42 -56.90 -86.34
N HIS A 71 69.24 -58.19 -86.01
CA HIS A 71 68.15 -58.61 -85.13
C HIS A 71 68.28 -58.10 -83.68
N ASP A 72 69.51 -57.95 -83.17
CA ASP A 72 69.76 -57.29 -81.88
C ASP A 72 69.37 -55.80 -81.93
N MET A 73 69.69 -55.08 -83.02
CA MET A 73 69.20 -53.71 -83.24
C MET A 73 67.68 -53.64 -83.35
N GLU A 74 67.04 -54.52 -84.11
CA GLU A 74 65.58 -54.59 -84.25
C GLU A 74 64.89 -54.92 -82.90
N ARG A 75 65.52 -55.71 -82.03
CA ARG A 75 65.05 -55.97 -80.66
C ARG A 75 65.20 -54.72 -79.80
N LEU A 76 66.38 -54.09 -79.78
CA LEU A 76 66.66 -52.88 -79.00
C LEU A 76 65.78 -51.70 -79.42
N GLN A 77 65.47 -51.54 -80.70
CA GLN A 77 64.50 -50.54 -81.17
C GLN A 77 63.09 -50.80 -80.61
N LYS A 78 62.61 -52.05 -80.62
CA LYS A 78 61.31 -52.42 -80.04
C LYS A 78 61.28 -52.30 -78.52
N GLU A 79 62.41 -52.50 -77.85
CA GLU A 79 62.54 -52.29 -76.40
C GLU A 79 62.56 -50.80 -76.05
N LEU A 80 63.28 -49.96 -76.83
CA LEU A 80 63.26 -48.51 -76.70
C LEU A 80 61.86 -47.93 -76.98
N GLU A 81 61.18 -48.40 -78.03
CA GLU A 81 59.82 -47.98 -78.38
C GLU A 81 58.80 -48.35 -77.28
N ARG A 82 58.89 -49.55 -76.70
CA ARG A 82 58.11 -49.92 -75.50
C ARG A 82 58.45 -49.03 -74.30
N SER A 83 59.72 -48.73 -74.08
CA SER A 83 60.17 -47.86 -72.99
C SER A 83 59.61 -46.45 -73.13
N CYS A 84 59.68 -45.86 -74.33
CA CYS A 84 59.07 -44.57 -74.62
C CYS A 84 57.56 -44.60 -74.35
N ASN A 85 56.83 -45.58 -74.89
CA ASN A 85 55.38 -45.71 -74.66
C ASN A 85 55.02 -45.88 -73.17
N SER A 86 55.83 -46.61 -72.38
CA SER A 86 55.60 -46.75 -70.93
C SER A 86 55.86 -45.45 -70.16
N LEU A 87 56.86 -44.67 -70.58
CA LEU A 87 57.19 -43.36 -70.01
C LEU A 87 56.09 -42.34 -70.36
N ASP A 88 55.58 -42.40 -71.60
CA ASP A 88 54.45 -41.60 -72.10
C ASP A 88 53.15 -41.87 -71.31
N ILE A 89 52.96 -43.10 -70.80
CA ILE A 89 51.84 -43.45 -69.91
C ILE A 89 52.11 -42.93 -68.49
N ALA A 90 53.31 -43.17 -67.94
CA ALA A 90 53.70 -42.70 -66.61
C ALA A 90 53.65 -41.17 -66.48
N GLU A 91 53.97 -40.41 -67.53
CA GLU A 91 53.85 -38.95 -67.55
C GLU A 91 52.38 -38.48 -67.61
N LYS A 92 51.50 -39.20 -68.33
CA LYS A 92 50.05 -38.92 -68.30
C LYS A 92 49.45 -39.22 -66.92
N GLU A 93 49.91 -40.28 -66.25
CA GLU A 93 49.52 -40.60 -64.88
C GLU A 93 50.06 -39.55 -63.88
N LYS A 94 51.34 -39.18 -63.96
CA LYS A 94 51.94 -38.08 -63.19
C LYS A 94 51.12 -36.79 -63.34
N ASN A 95 50.86 -36.33 -64.55
CA ASN A 95 50.13 -35.08 -64.79
C ASN A 95 48.68 -35.13 -64.24
N LYS A 96 48.05 -36.32 -64.26
CA LYS A 96 46.74 -36.56 -63.61
C LYS A 96 46.84 -36.51 -62.08
N MET A 97 47.88 -37.10 -61.48
CA MET A 97 48.13 -37.03 -60.03
C MET A 97 48.48 -35.60 -59.58
N GLU A 98 49.28 -34.86 -60.36
CA GLU A 98 49.58 -33.44 -60.11
C GLU A 98 48.30 -32.58 -60.17
N SER A 99 47.41 -32.85 -61.13
CA SER A 99 46.09 -32.20 -61.21
C SER A 99 45.21 -32.50 -59.98
N GLN A 100 45.26 -33.74 -59.46
CA GLN A 100 44.56 -34.12 -58.23
C GLN A 100 45.20 -33.49 -56.97
N VAL A 101 46.52 -33.37 -56.92
CA VAL A 101 47.23 -32.67 -55.83
C VAL A 101 46.89 -31.17 -55.83
N LEU A 102 46.72 -30.56 -57.01
CA LEU A 102 46.29 -29.16 -57.12
C LEU A 102 44.84 -28.97 -56.63
N SER A 103 43.89 -29.81 -57.03
CA SER A 103 42.50 -29.70 -56.54
C SER A 103 42.39 -30.01 -55.04
N LEU A 104 43.14 -30.99 -54.52
CA LEU A 104 43.21 -31.25 -53.08
C LEU A 104 43.81 -30.07 -52.29
N ARG A 105 44.83 -29.40 -52.82
CA ARG A 105 45.38 -28.16 -52.21
C ARG A 105 44.37 -27.01 -52.24
N GLN A 106 43.62 -26.84 -53.32
CA GLN A 106 42.59 -25.82 -53.41
C GLN A 106 41.44 -26.08 -52.43
N ASN A 107 41.00 -27.33 -52.31
CA ASN A 107 39.98 -27.74 -51.34
C ASN A 107 40.47 -27.58 -49.88
N LEU A 108 41.75 -27.84 -49.59
CA LEU A 108 42.35 -27.59 -48.28
C LEU A 108 42.36 -26.10 -47.95
N ALA A 109 42.82 -25.24 -48.86
CA ALA A 109 42.83 -23.79 -48.65
C ALA A 109 41.41 -23.22 -48.41
N GLN A 110 40.40 -23.72 -49.14
CA GLN A 110 38.99 -23.35 -48.92
C GLN A 110 38.46 -23.82 -47.55
N LEU A 111 38.92 -24.98 -47.07
CA LEU A 111 38.51 -25.52 -45.77
C LEU A 111 39.23 -24.81 -44.61
N GLU A 112 40.50 -24.42 -44.79
CA GLU A 112 41.25 -23.55 -43.89
C GLU A 112 40.63 -22.15 -43.80
N GLU A 113 40.22 -21.57 -44.94
CA GLU A 113 39.50 -20.29 -45.00
C GLU A 113 38.15 -20.36 -44.30
N ALA A 114 37.34 -21.39 -44.58
CA ALA A 114 36.06 -21.60 -43.89
C ALA A 114 36.23 -21.83 -42.38
N GLN A 115 37.31 -22.52 -41.96
CA GLN A 115 37.62 -22.72 -40.55
C GLN A 115 38.07 -21.41 -39.87
N ALA A 116 38.79 -20.53 -40.58
CA ALA A 116 39.14 -19.20 -40.08
C ALA A 116 37.91 -18.29 -39.94
N GLN A 117 37.00 -18.30 -40.92
CA GLN A 117 35.73 -17.57 -40.88
C GLN A 117 34.87 -18.04 -39.70
N ALA A 118 34.68 -19.35 -39.53
CA ALA A 118 33.93 -19.92 -38.41
C ALA A 118 34.55 -19.61 -37.03
N LEU A 119 35.88 -19.45 -36.94
CA LEU A 119 36.55 -18.97 -35.72
C LEU A 119 36.28 -17.48 -35.46
N GLN A 120 36.32 -16.62 -36.49
CA GLN A 120 35.98 -15.21 -36.36
C GLN A 120 34.52 -15.03 -35.93
N GLU A 121 33.57 -15.71 -36.58
CA GLU A 121 32.15 -15.70 -36.22
C GLU A 121 31.96 -16.11 -34.75
N ARG A 122 32.67 -17.16 -34.29
CA ARG A 122 32.62 -17.62 -32.90
C ARG A 122 33.19 -16.60 -31.92
N GLU A 123 34.27 -15.90 -32.26
CA GLU A 123 34.77 -14.79 -31.43
C GLU A 123 33.80 -13.60 -31.40
N GLU A 124 33.17 -13.26 -32.52
CA GLU A 124 32.15 -12.22 -32.56
C GLU A 124 30.89 -12.59 -31.77
N HIS A 125 30.46 -13.85 -31.81
CA HIS A 125 29.41 -14.35 -30.94
C HIS A 125 29.81 -14.25 -29.46
N LYS A 126 31.04 -14.63 -29.10
CA LYS A 126 31.54 -14.51 -27.72
C LYS A 126 31.62 -13.05 -27.24
N ARG A 127 32.00 -12.09 -28.10
CA ARG A 127 31.96 -10.65 -27.78
C ARG A 127 30.52 -10.16 -27.56
N LYS A 128 29.56 -10.64 -28.36
CA LYS A 128 28.13 -10.33 -28.22
C LYS A 128 27.53 -10.95 -26.94
N GLU A 129 28.01 -12.13 -26.54
CA GLU A 129 27.68 -12.80 -25.26
C GLU A 129 28.21 -11.99 -24.07
N GLU A 130 29.50 -11.61 -24.09
CA GLU A 130 30.12 -10.72 -23.08
C GLU A 130 29.44 -9.35 -22.98
N GLU A 131 29.01 -8.76 -24.10
CA GLU A 131 28.19 -7.53 -24.12
C GLU A 131 26.79 -7.71 -23.55
N MET A 132 26.20 -8.91 -23.66
CA MET A 132 24.88 -9.21 -23.11
C MET A 132 24.97 -9.42 -21.59
N ASP A 133 25.97 -10.16 -21.11
CA ASP A 133 26.23 -10.36 -19.67
C ASP A 133 26.49 -9.02 -18.98
N GLU A 134 27.30 -8.14 -19.58
CA GLU A 134 27.54 -6.79 -19.06
C GLU A 134 26.32 -5.84 -19.18
N ARG A 135 25.25 -6.21 -19.90
CA ARG A 135 23.96 -5.50 -19.84
C ARG A 135 23.05 -6.09 -18.77
N ILE A 136 22.98 -7.41 -18.67
CA ILE A 136 22.23 -8.13 -17.62
C ILE A 136 22.70 -7.66 -16.24
N LYS A 137 24.01 -7.67 -16.00
CA LYS A 137 24.63 -7.24 -14.74
C LYS A 137 24.37 -5.78 -14.36
N LYS A 138 24.22 -4.89 -15.34
CA LYS A 138 23.81 -3.50 -15.09
C LYS A 138 22.32 -3.38 -14.76
N MET A 139 21.48 -4.23 -15.34
CA MET A 139 20.06 -4.32 -15.00
C MET A 139 19.86 -4.95 -13.62
N GLU A 140 20.64 -5.98 -13.26
CA GLU A 140 20.69 -6.55 -11.92
C GLU A 140 21.08 -5.50 -10.88
N GLN A 141 22.15 -4.73 -11.11
CA GLN A 141 22.55 -3.63 -10.22
C GLN A 141 21.44 -2.58 -10.04
N VAL A 142 20.76 -2.16 -11.11
CA VAL A 142 19.64 -1.19 -11.01
C VAL A 142 18.48 -1.77 -10.20
N LEU A 143 18.18 -3.07 -10.36
CA LEU A 143 17.15 -3.75 -9.56
C LEU A 143 17.55 -3.88 -8.08
N GLU A 144 18.82 -4.13 -7.77
CA GLU A 144 19.33 -4.10 -6.39
C GLU A 144 19.23 -2.68 -5.79
N GLU A 145 19.64 -1.65 -6.53
CA GLU A 145 19.52 -0.24 -6.11
C GLU A 145 18.06 0.21 -5.92
N GLU A 146 17.12 -0.25 -6.76
CA GLU A 146 15.68 -0.03 -6.57
C GLU A 146 15.13 -0.79 -5.35
N LEU A 147 15.56 -2.03 -5.12
CA LEU A 147 15.14 -2.83 -3.97
C LEU A 147 15.65 -2.24 -2.64
N GLU A 148 16.89 -1.77 -2.56
CA GLU A 148 17.40 -1.06 -1.38
C GLU A 148 16.60 0.24 -1.13
N GLN A 149 16.23 0.98 -2.18
CA GLN A 149 15.36 2.15 -2.06
C GLN A 149 13.98 1.77 -1.51
N PHE A 150 13.32 0.73 -2.04
CA PHE A 150 12.04 0.26 -1.51
C PHE A 150 12.14 -0.23 -0.06
N GLU A 151 13.21 -0.94 0.31
CA GLU A 151 13.42 -1.39 1.70
C GLU A 151 13.65 -0.19 2.64
N SER A 152 14.35 0.86 2.19
CA SER A 152 14.53 2.10 2.95
C SER A 152 13.21 2.86 3.15
N LEU A 153 12.35 2.90 2.14
CA LEU A 153 11.03 3.53 2.21
C LEU A 153 10.08 2.76 3.12
N LEU A 154 10.12 1.42 3.10
CA LEU A 154 9.37 0.58 4.04
C LEU A 154 9.81 0.83 5.49
N LYS A 155 11.12 0.81 5.76
CA LYS A 155 11.67 1.11 7.10
C LYS A 155 11.29 2.51 7.60
N ALA A 156 11.23 3.50 6.70
CA ALA A 156 10.76 4.85 7.05
C ALA A 156 9.26 4.86 7.42
N ARG A 157 8.41 4.15 6.66
CA ARG A 157 6.97 4.03 6.97
C ARG A 157 6.69 3.21 8.22
N ASP A 158 7.46 2.17 8.50
CA ASP A 158 7.37 1.41 9.75
C ASP A 158 7.74 2.28 10.97
N PHE A 159 8.68 3.22 10.81
CA PHE A 159 9.04 4.18 11.85
C PHE A 159 7.95 5.27 12.06
N GLU A 160 7.42 5.84 10.98
CA GLU A 160 6.26 6.76 11.08
C GLU A 160 5.05 6.09 11.76
N LEU A 161 4.75 4.85 11.38
CA LEU A 161 3.70 4.01 11.99
C LEU A 161 4.03 3.56 13.43
N ALA A 162 5.27 3.72 13.90
CA ALA A 162 5.62 3.52 15.30
C ALA A 162 5.37 4.80 16.11
N GLU A 163 5.83 5.95 15.62
CA GLU A 163 5.54 7.25 16.25
C GLU A 163 4.03 7.55 16.33
N GLU A 164 3.25 7.21 15.31
CA GLU A 164 1.80 7.44 15.30
C GLU A 164 1.08 6.56 16.35
N LYS A 165 1.55 5.33 16.56
CA LYS A 165 1.04 4.44 17.63
C LYS A 165 1.43 4.94 19.01
N GLU A 166 2.66 5.42 19.19
CA GLU A 166 3.13 5.99 20.45
C GLU A 166 2.27 7.20 20.84
N LYS A 167 2.06 8.14 19.92
CA LYS A 167 1.19 9.32 20.13
C LYS A 167 -0.26 8.94 20.44
N TRP A 168 -0.80 7.91 19.78
CA TRP A 168 -2.16 7.42 20.08
C TRP A 168 -2.25 6.74 21.45
N GLU A 169 -1.20 6.04 21.87
CA GLU A 169 -1.14 5.42 23.21
C GLU A 169 -0.88 6.45 24.32
N GLU A 170 -0.19 7.56 24.04
CA GLU A 170 -0.10 8.74 24.91
C GLU A 170 -1.46 9.45 25.04
N GLU A 171 -2.13 9.78 23.93
CA GLU A 171 -3.47 10.42 23.95
C GLU A 171 -4.47 9.55 24.71
N LYS A 172 -4.48 8.24 24.46
CA LYS A 172 -5.31 7.27 25.17
C LYS A 172 -5.04 7.28 26.68
N GLN A 173 -3.78 7.33 27.11
CA GLN A 173 -3.43 7.42 28.54
C GLN A 173 -3.87 8.74 29.17
N GLU A 174 -3.77 9.86 28.45
CA GLU A 174 -4.27 11.15 28.92
C GLU A 174 -5.81 11.15 29.05
N LYS A 175 -6.53 10.62 28.05
CA LYS A 175 -8.00 10.44 28.12
C LYS A 175 -8.43 9.47 29.24
N GLU A 176 -7.69 8.38 29.45
CA GLU A 176 -7.98 7.45 30.56
C GLU A 176 -7.78 8.11 31.93
N LYS A 177 -6.77 8.98 32.06
CA LYS A 177 -6.55 9.80 33.25
C LYS A 177 -7.66 10.85 33.45
N GLU A 178 -8.05 11.61 32.42
CA GLU A 178 -9.20 12.53 32.49
C GLU A 178 -10.47 11.81 32.97
N LEU A 179 -10.73 10.60 32.48
CA LEU A 179 -11.87 9.77 32.89
C LEU A 179 -11.76 9.22 34.32
N LEU A 180 -10.56 9.14 34.90
CA LEU A 180 -10.35 8.82 36.32
C LEU A 180 -10.55 10.05 37.20
N ASP A 181 -10.05 11.21 36.79
CA ASP A 181 -10.23 12.48 37.52
C ASP A 181 -11.72 12.88 37.55
N ILE A 182 -12.42 12.84 36.40
CA ILE A 182 -13.89 13.07 36.32
C ILE A 182 -14.67 12.06 37.18
N ARG A 183 -14.21 10.80 37.25
CA ARG A 183 -14.84 9.78 38.11
C ARG A 183 -14.66 10.11 39.58
N HIS A 184 -13.47 10.56 39.99
CA HIS A 184 -13.20 10.97 41.36
C HIS A 184 -14.11 12.13 41.77
N ASP A 185 -14.21 13.19 40.96
CA ASP A 185 -15.08 14.35 41.21
C ASP A 185 -16.55 13.93 41.35
N MET A 186 -17.03 13.01 40.51
CA MET A 186 -18.41 12.49 40.58
C MET A 186 -18.64 11.56 41.80
N GLU A 187 -17.59 10.92 42.33
CA GLU A 187 -17.63 10.15 43.58
C GLU A 187 -17.63 11.09 44.81
N GLU A 188 -16.84 12.17 44.76
CA GLU A 188 -16.72 13.21 45.79
C GLU A 188 -18.04 13.96 45.95
N GLN A 189 -18.61 14.48 44.84
CA GLN A 189 -19.93 15.11 44.87
C GLN A 189 -21.08 14.12 45.20
N ARG A 190 -20.87 12.80 45.10
CA ARG A 190 -21.81 11.80 45.64
C ARG A 190 -21.73 11.78 47.16
N ARG A 191 -20.51 11.72 47.69
CA ARG A 191 -20.21 11.71 49.14
C ARG A 191 -20.74 12.96 49.84
N GLU A 192 -20.52 14.15 49.26
CA GLU A 192 -21.04 15.42 49.77
C GLU A 192 -22.57 15.40 49.88
N ARG A 193 -23.27 15.05 48.79
CA ARG A 193 -24.75 14.98 48.77
C ARG A 193 -25.30 13.91 49.72
N GLU A 194 -24.59 12.80 49.91
CA GLU A 194 -24.91 11.82 50.94
C GLU A 194 -24.79 12.38 52.35
N GLU A 195 -23.75 13.17 52.65
CA GLU A 195 -23.54 13.82 53.94
C GLU A 195 -24.57 14.93 54.20
N GLU A 196 -24.93 15.72 53.18
CA GLU A 196 -26.07 16.66 53.24
C GLU A 196 -27.39 15.94 53.56
N VAL A 197 -27.70 14.84 52.87
CA VAL A 197 -28.92 14.05 53.13
C VAL A 197 -28.91 13.43 54.52
N LYS A 198 -27.77 12.91 55.00
CA LYS A 198 -27.61 12.43 56.38
C LYS A 198 -27.85 13.55 57.41
N ALA A 199 -27.32 14.76 57.16
CA ALA A 199 -27.52 15.92 58.02
C ALA A 199 -28.96 16.45 58.01
N LEU A 200 -29.66 16.38 56.88
CA LEU A 200 -31.08 16.74 56.79
C LEU A 200 -31.97 15.71 57.50
N LEU A 201 -31.70 14.41 57.35
CA LEU A 201 -32.42 13.35 58.07
C LEU A 201 -32.22 13.47 59.59
N ALA A 202 -30.99 13.75 60.06
CA ALA A 202 -30.71 13.96 61.49
C ALA A 202 -31.53 15.15 62.06
N LYS A 203 -31.61 16.27 61.32
CA LYS A 203 -32.46 17.41 61.71
C LYS A 203 -33.95 17.06 61.72
N GLN A 204 -34.42 16.25 60.75
CA GLN A 204 -35.82 15.84 60.70
C GLN A 204 -36.18 14.91 61.87
N ILE A 205 -35.28 14.00 62.26
CA ILE A 205 -35.43 13.17 63.46
C ILE A 205 -35.54 14.04 64.71
N GLN A 206 -34.62 15.00 64.91
CA GLN A 206 -34.67 15.91 66.07
C GLN A 206 -36.00 16.69 66.13
N VAL A 207 -36.50 17.22 65.00
CA VAL A 207 -37.77 17.95 64.96
C VAL A 207 -38.97 17.04 65.30
N VAL A 208 -38.92 15.76 64.91
CA VAL A 208 -39.94 14.77 65.29
C VAL A 208 -39.85 14.41 66.77
N GLU A 209 -38.65 14.22 67.32
CA GLU A 209 -38.42 13.98 68.75
C GLU A 209 -38.97 15.15 69.58
N GLU A 210 -38.58 16.39 69.26
CA GLU A 210 -39.09 17.62 69.89
C GLU A 210 -40.61 17.79 69.75
N ALA A 211 -41.23 17.30 68.68
CA ALA A 211 -42.68 17.33 68.50
C ALA A 211 -43.39 16.26 69.35
N THR A 212 -42.84 15.04 69.41
CA THR A 212 -43.40 13.96 70.23
C THR A 212 -43.29 14.25 71.73
N GLU A 213 -42.21 14.90 72.17
CA GLU A 213 -42.06 15.36 73.56
C GLU A 213 -43.15 16.37 73.92
N LYS A 214 -43.34 17.42 73.11
CA LYS A 214 -44.40 18.44 73.29
C LYS A 214 -45.81 17.83 73.27
N ILE A 215 -46.07 16.83 72.42
CA ILE A 215 -47.34 16.08 72.42
C ILE A 215 -47.52 15.30 73.73
N SER A 216 -46.46 14.69 74.27
CA SER A 216 -46.52 13.99 75.55
C SER A 216 -46.78 14.93 76.75
N GLU A 217 -46.19 16.13 76.74
CA GLU A 217 -46.43 17.17 77.74
C GLU A 217 -47.89 17.67 77.70
N LEU A 218 -48.40 17.98 76.51
CA LEU A 218 -49.78 18.42 76.29
C LEU A 218 -50.79 17.36 76.72
N ASN A 219 -50.58 16.09 76.35
CA ASN A 219 -51.42 14.98 76.79
C ASN A 219 -51.40 14.86 78.32
N SER A 220 -50.21 14.92 78.94
CA SER A 220 -50.08 14.85 80.40
C SER A 220 -50.68 16.08 81.12
N HIS A 221 -50.77 17.24 80.47
CA HIS A 221 -51.50 18.39 81.00
C HIS A 221 -53.01 18.18 80.89
N GLN A 222 -53.51 17.74 79.73
CA GLN A 222 -54.92 17.47 79.49
C GLN A 222 -55.48 16.38 80.43
N GLU A 223 -54.73 15.30 80.67
CA GLU A 223 -55.09 14.28 81.68
C GLU A 223 -55.25 14.88 83.08
N LYS A 224 -54.36 15.81 83.48
CA LYS A 224 -54.43 16.48 84.80
C LYS A 224 -55.65 17.39 84.90
N GLU A 225 -56.01 18.14 83.86
CA GLU A 225 -57.21 18.98 83.86
C GLU A 225 -58.50 18.14 83.84
N LEU A 226 -58.53 17.02 83.11
CA LEU A 226 -59.65 16.08 83.15
C LEU A 226 -59.85 15.47 84.56
N LEU A 227 -58.76 15.12 85.24
CA LEU A 227 -58.80 14.62 86.62
C LEU A 227 -59.29 15.68 87.63
N LYS A 228 -58.93 16.96 87.45
CA LYS A 228 -59.49 18.06 88.26
C LYS A 228 -61.00 18.20 88.02
N LEU A 229 -61.42 18.28 86.75
CA LEU A 229 -62.83 18.42 86.39
C LEU A 229 -63.68 17.27 86.93
N GLN A 230 -63.15 16.04 86.92
CA GLN A 230 -63.81 14.91 87.58
C GLN A 230 -63.91 15.12 89.10
N ALA A 231 -62.83 15.52 89.77
CA ALA A 231 -62.82 15.76 91.21
C ALA A 231 -63.79 16.88 91.65
N ASP A 232 -63.86 17.98 90.89
CA ASP A 232 -64.79 19.09 91.12
C ASP A 232 -66.25 18.65 90.93
N MET A 233 -66.54 17.86 89.89
CA MET A 233 -67.86 17.28 89.64
C MET A 233 -68.26 16.28 90.74
N GLU A 234 -67.32 15.46 91.22
CA GLU A 234 -67.57 14.56 92.36
C GLU A 234 -67.80 15.35 93.66
N GLU A 235 -67.06 16.44 93.91
CA GLU A 235 -67.34 17.30 95.06
C GLU A 235 -68.72 17.95 94.98
N GLU A 236 -69.12 18.43 93.81
CA GLU A 236 -70.45 19.03 93.64
C GLU A 236 -71.57 17.99 93.81
N GLN A 237 -71.39 16.75 93.34
CA GLN A 237 -72.27 15.63 93.67
C GLN A 237 -72.31 15.35 95.17
N ARG A 238 -71.18 15.37 95.88
CA ARG A 238 -71.13 15.20 97.35
C ARG A 238 -71.87 16.34 98.07
N ARG A 239 -71.75 17.60 97.61
CA ARG A 239 -72.47 18.77 98.15
C ARG A 239 -73.97 18.63 97.93
N GLN A 240 -74.42 18.23 96.74
CA GLN A 240 -75.83 17.97 96.43
C GLN A 240 -76.41 16.83 97.29
N ILE A 241 -75.68 15.72 97.45
CA ILE A 241 -76.07 14.62 98.35
C ILE A 241 -76.16 15.10 99.81
N SER A 242 -75.24 15.96 100.26
CA SER A 242 -75.29 16.54 101.60
C SER A 242 -76.48 17.47 101.80
N LEU A 243 -76.86 18.26 100.78
CA LEU A 243 -78.03 19.12 100.81
C LEU A 243 -79.33 18.30 100.85
N ILE A 244 -79.44 17.25 100.02
CA ILE A 244 -80.58 16.32 100.02
C ILE A 244 -80.76 15.69 101.41
N LYS A 245 -79.67 15.18 102.02
CA LYS A 245 -79.71 14.64 103.39
C LYS A 245 -80.25 15.65 104.40
N GLN A 246 -79.77 16.90 104.36
CA GLN A 246 -80.21 17.95 105.28
C GLN A 246 -81.67 18.40 105.05
N VAL A 247 -82.21 18.21 103.84
CA VAL A 247 -83.65 18.43 103.56
C VAL A 247 -84.47 17.27 104.12
N THR A 248 -84.08 16.02 103.86
CA THR A 248 -84.81 14.85 104.39
C THR A 248 -84.76 14.78 105.91
N GLU A 249 -83.64 15.16 106.53
CA GLU A 249 -83.49 15.20 108.00
C GLU A 249 -84.46 16.23 108.62
N ARG A 250 -84.56 17.44 108.05
CA ARG A 250 -85.59 18.44 108.44
C ARG A 250 -87.04 18.03 108.12
N GLU A 251 -87.25 17.04 107.26
CA GLU A 251 -88.56 16.45 107.00
C GLU A 251 -88.92 15.37 108.02
N HIS A 252 -87.94 14.56 108.41
CA HIS A 252 -88.08 13.65 109.54
C HIS A 252 -88.28 14.42 110.86
N GLU A 253 -87.53 15.51 111.12
CA GLU A 253 -87.73 16.35 112.31
C GLU A 253 -89.15 16.97 112.37
N ARG A 254 -89.66 17.47 111.23
CA ARG A 254 -91.04 17.98 111.14
C ARG A 254 -92.06 16.86 111.37
N MET A 255 -91.91 15.72 110.69
CA MET A 255 -92.79 14.56 110.85
C MET A 255 -92.83 14.04 112.30
N VAL A 256 -91.67 13.97 112.97
CA VAL A 256 -91.55 13.57 114.38
C VAL A 256 -92.19 14.62 115.29
N SER A 257 -92.04 15.90 115.01
CA SER A 257 -92.69 16.98 115.78
C SER A 257 -94.22 16.90 115.65
N GLU A 258 -94.76 16.76 114.44
CA GLU A 258 -96.20 16.56 114.21
C GLU A 258 -96.75 15.27 114.87
N LEU A 259 -95.94 14.21 114.96
CA LEU A 259 -96.27 12.98 115.70
C LEU A 259 -96.26 13.18 117.22
N ILE A 260 -95.37 14.02 117.75
CA ILE A 260 -95.33 14.36 119.17
C ILE A 260 -96.53 15.25 119.53
N ASP A 261 -96.86 16.23 118.70
CA ASP A 261 -98.02 17.11 118.90
C ASP A 261 -99.34 16.33 118.85
N LYS A 262 -99.50 15.40 117.91
CA LYS A 262 -100.66 14.48 117.87
C LYS A 262 -100.77 13.62 119.12
N HIS A 263 -99.68 12.97 119.57
CA HIS A 263 -99.71 12.21 120.82
C HIS A 263 -100.03 13.09 122.04
N ASN A 264 -99.55 14.34 122.07
CA ASN A 264 -99.90 15.29 123.13
C ASN A 264 -101.38 15.69 123.10
N GLU A 265 -101.96 15.85 121.90
CA GLU A 265 -103.38 16.14 121.71
C GLU A 265 -104.24 14.94 122.12
N GLU A 266 -103.91 13.71 121.69
CA GLU A 266 -104.55 12.45 122.12
C GLU A 266 -104.46 12.25 123.64
N LEU A 267 -103.28 12.48 124.24
CA LEU A 267 -103.09 12.46 125.70
C LEU A 267 -103.90 13.55 126.42
N SER A 268 -104.20 14.68 125.76
CA SER A 268 -105.09 15.70 126.31
C SER A 268 -106.55 15.27 126.25
N GLN A 269 -106.99 14.65 125.15
CA GLN A 269 -108.34 14.11 124.98
C GLN A 269 -108.61 13.01 126.02
N LEU A 270 -107.75 12.00 126.13
CA LEU A 270 -107.84 10.94 127.15
C LEU A 270 -107.86 11.48 128.59
N ARG A 271 -107.13 12.57 128.88
CA ARG A 271 -107.19 13.25 130.19
C ARG A 271 -108.53 13.95 130.42
N THR A 272 -109.14 14.54 129.38
CA THR A 272 -110.48 15.14 129.49
C THR A 272 -111.57 14.08 129.67
N GLU A 273 -111.51 12.97 128.94
CA GLU A 273 -112.45 11.83 129.05
C GLU A 273 -112.41 11.22 130.45
N LEU A 274 -111.22 10.90 130.97
CA LEU A 274 -111.02 10.40 132.34
C LEU A 274 -111.58 11.38 133.40
N SER A 275 -111.55 12.69 133.14
CA SER A 275 -112.09 13.73 134.03
C SER A 275 -113.62 13.92 133.96
N LEU A 276 -114.26 13.29 132.98
CA LEU A 276 -115.71 13.18 132.84
C LEU A 276 -116.19 11.85 133.44
N GLU A 277 -115.57 10.72 133.09
CA GLU A 277 -115.92 9.41 133.67
C GLU A 277 -115.80 9.39 135.20
N LEU A 278 -114.77 10.03 135.77
CA LEU A 278 -114.59 10.13 137.23
C LEU A 278 -115.72 10.93 137.92
N ARG A 279 -116.45 11.78 137.19
CA ARG A 279 -117.58 12.56 137.70
C ARG A 279 -118.85 11.71 137.73
N ASP A 280 -119.16 11.10 136.59
CA ASP A 280 -120.38 10.30 136.41
C ASP A 280 -120.30 8.99 137.24
N SER A 281 -119.10 8.42 137.39
CA SER A 281 -118.83 7.29 138.27
C SER A 281 -119.09 7.59 139.76
N MET A 282 -118.89 8.84 140.20
CA MET A 282 -119.13 9.26 141.59
C MET A 282 -120.63 9.40 141.90
N GLU A 283 -121.43 9.86 140.95
CA GLU A 283 -122.89 9.98 141.13
C GLU A 283 -123.60 8.61 141.05
N ALA A 284 -123.11 7.69 140.21
CA ALA A 284 -123.64 6.32 140.13
C ALA A 284 -123.37 5.48 141.39
N ALA A 285 -122.19 5.63 142.02
CA ALA A 285 -121.80 4.83 143.18
C ALA A 285 -122.74 5.01 144.39
N HIS A 286 -123.16 6.25 144.66
CA HIS A 286 -124.02 6.58 145.80
C HIS A 286 -125.43 5.98 145.71
N GLN A 287 -125.87 5.56 144.52
CA GLN A 287 -127.19 4.98 144.29
C GLN A 287 -127.18 3.45 144.33
N ALA A 288 -126.03 2.81 144.07
CA ALA A 288 -125.90 1.36 143.93
C ALA A 288 -125.73 0.59 145.26
N GLU A 289 -125.20 1.23 146.31
CA GLU A 289 -125.01 0.60 147.63
C GLU A 289 -126.34 0.20 148.32
N LEU A 290 -127.48 0.73 147.86
CA LEU A 290 -128.79 0.50 148.48
C LEU A 290 -129.42 -0.86 148.11
N GLU A 291 -129.01 -1.48 146.99
CA GLU A 291 -129.62 -2.73 146.47
C GLU A 291 -128.77 -3.99 146.71
N GLN A 292 -127.67 -3.88 147.47
CA GLN A 292 -126.73 -4.98 147.79
C GLN A 292 -127.30 -6.00 148.82
N ALA A 293 -128.54 -6.47 148.64
CA ALA A 293 -129.28 -7.22 149.65
C ALA A 293 -129.95 -8.53 149.16
N GLN A 294 -129.96 -8.87 147.87
CA GLN A 294 -130.61 -10.09 147.34
C GLN A 294 -129.71 -10.91 146.41
N ALA A 295 -128.82 -11.69 147.02
CA ALA A 295 -127.90 -12.61 146.33
C ALA A 295 -128.54 -13.97 145.97
N GLN A 296 -127.73 -14.89 145.43
CA GLN A 296 -128.01 -16.34 145.27
C GLN A 296 -128.96 -16.77 144.12
N LYS A 297 -128.88 -16.12 142.94
CA LYS A 297 -129.36 -16.75 141.69
C LYS A 297 -128.43 -16.64 140.47
N ILE A 298 -127.16 -16.29 140.70
CA ILE A 298 -126.06 -16.43 139.74
C ILE A 298 -125.31 -17.72 140.09
N LEU A 299 -125.25 -18.67 139.15
CA LEU A 299 -124.22 -19.72 138.98
C LEU A 299 -124.61 -20.72 137.88
N GLU A 300 -125.89 -21.11 137.80
CA GLU A 300 -126.33 -22.18 136.87
C GLU A 300 -126.50 -21.72 135.41
N LEU A 301 -126.83 -20.44 135.17
CA LEU A 301 -127.05 -19.89 133.82
C LEU A 301 -125.76 -19.62 133.04
N GLU A 302 -124.62 -19.54 133.70
CA GLU A 302 -123.35 -19.13 133.10
C GLU A 302 -122.67 -20.27 132.31
N ALA A 303 -122.89 -21.52 132.74
CA ALA A 303 -122.37 -22.73 132.09
C ALA A 303 -122.91 -22.96 130.67
N LEU A 304 -124.14 -22.50 130.37
CA LEU A 304 -124.76 -22.64 129.03
C LEU A 304 -124.33 -21.54 128.04
N ARG A 305 -123.75 -20.43 128.50
CA ARG A 305 -123.30 -19.32 127.65
C ARG A 305 -122.01 -19.66 126.91
N LEU A 306 -121.05 -20.28 127.60
CA LEU A 306 -119.67 -20.44 127.13
C LEU A 306 -119.53 -21.43 125.95
N SER A 307 -120.37 -22.47 125.89
CA SER A 307 -120.32 -23.46 124.79
C SER A 307 -120.75 -22.88 123.44
N LEU A 308 -121.67 -21.90 123.44
CA LEU A 308 -122.17 -21.27 122.21
C LEU A 308 -121.15 -20.27 121.62
N THR A 309 -120.31 -19.65 122.46
CA THR A 309 -119.28 -18.70 122.02
C THR A 309 -118.12 -19.40 121.30
N SER A 310 -117.68 -20.57 121.80
CA SER A 310 -116.51 -21.28 121.26
C SER A 310 -116.66 -21.71 119.80
N ILE A 311 -117.88 -22.03 119.35
CA ILE A 311 -118.12 -22.54 117.99
C ILE A 311 -118.02 -21.40 116.96
N HIS A 312 -118.60 -20.23 117.26
CA HIS A 312 -118.61 -19.09 116.33
C HIS A 312 -117.21 -18.53 116.07
N VAL A 313 -116.33 -18.49 117.08
CA VAL A 313 -114.94 -18.04 116.92
C VAL A 313 -114.20 -18.93 115.89
N SER A 314 -114.28 -20.25 116.05
CA SER A 314 -113.59 -21.20 115.18
C SER A 314 -114.04 -21.18 113.70
N GLN A 315 -115.27 -20.72 113.40
CA GLN A 315 -115.72 -20.53 112.03
C GLN A 315 -115.18 -19.23 111.41
N LEU A 316 -115.03 -18.18 112.20
CA LEU A 316 -114.53 -16.87 111.76
C LEU A 316 -113.03 -16.94 111.43
N GLU A 317 -112.24 -17.50 112.34
CA GLU A 317 -110.79 -17.68 112.19
C GLU A 317 -110.45 -18.49 110.93
N HIS A 318 -111.17 -19.58 110.67
CA HIS A 318 -110.92 -20.41 109.49
C HIS A 318 -111.24 -19.68 108.17
N SER A 319 -112.27 -18.82 108.15
CA SER A 319 -112.58 -17.99 106.98
C SER A 319 -111.53 -16.90 106.74
N GLN A 320 -110.97 -16.32 107.81
CA GLN A 320 -109.97 -15.27 107.73
C GLN A 320 -108.61 -15.79 107.26
N CYS A 321 -108.16 -16.94 107.78
CA CYS A 321 -106.90 -17.57 107.33
C CYS A 321 -106.95 -18.00 105.85
N ASN A 322 -108.09 -18.53 105.38
CA ASN A 322 -108.23 -18.89 103.96
C ASN A 322 -108.15 -17.64 103.06
N LEU A 323 -108.81 -16.54 103.44
CA LEU A 323 -108.76 -15.28 102.68
C LEU A 323 -107.34 -14.69 102.62
N GLN A 324 -106.56 -14.79 103.71
CA GLN A 324 -105.16 -14.37 103.72
C GLN A 324 -104.29 -15.25 102.81
N LEU A 325 -104.46 -16.57 102.85
CA LEU A 325 -103.72 -17.50 102.00
C LEU A 325 -104.04 -17.29 100.50
N GLU A 326 -105.30 -17.01 100.16
CA GLU A 326 -105.71 -16.64 98.80
C GLU A 326 -105.09 -15.31 98.35
N GLN A 327 -105.01 -14.30 99.23
CA GLN A 327 -104.34 -13.04 98.92
C GLN A 327 -102.83 -13.20 98.73
N GLU A 328 -102.14 -13.94 99.60
CA GLU A 328 -100.70 -14.20 99.49
C GLU A 328 -100.36 -15.03 98.24
N THR A 329 -101.15 -16.05 97.91
CA THR A 329 -100.96 -16.84 96.69
C THR A 329 -101.25 -16.03 95.42
N VAL A 330 -102.25 -15.14 95.41
CA VAL A 330 -102.47 -14.21 94.29
C VAL A 330 -101.31 -13.22 94.14
N VAL A 331 -100.81 -12.63 95.23
CA VAL A 331 -99.68 -11.68 95.19
C VAL A 331 -98.39 -12.37 94.73
N THR A 332 -98.08 -13.57 95.22
CA THR A 332 -96.89 -14.33 94.79
C THR A 332 -96.98 -14.78 93.33
N ASN A 333 -98.16 -15.20 92.86
CA ASN A 333 -98.38 -15.53 91.45
C ASN A 333 -98.25 -14.29 90.53
N LEU A 334 -98.79 -13.14 90.93
CA LEU A 334 -98.60 -11.88 90.20
C LEU A 334 -97.14 -11.42 90.20
N GLN A 335 -96.43 -11.55 91.32
CA GLN A 335 -95.02 -11.17 91.42
C GLN A 335 -94.09 -12.13 90.64
N ALA A 336 -94.45 -13.42 90.55
CA ALA A 336 -93.78 -14.38 89.67
C ALA A 336 -94.03 -14.04 88.20
N SER A 337 -95.29 -13.80 87.80
CA SER A 337 -95.66 -13.41 86.44
C SER A 337 -94.98 -12.11 86.01
N LEU A 338 -94.92 -11.09 86.87
CA LEU A 338 -94.23 -9.82 86.59
C LEU A 338 -92.71 -10.01 86.41
N ARG A 339 -92.09 -10.94 87.14
CA ARG A 339 -90.68 -11.30 86.95
C ARG A 339 -90.46 -12.07 85.64
N GLU A 340 -91.40 -12.92 85.26
CA GLU A 340 -91.36 -13.66 84.00
C GLU A 340 -91.55 -12.72 82.79
N THR A 341 -92.49 -11.77 82.84
CA THR A 341 -92.64 -10.75 81.80
C THR A 341 -91.43 -9.84 81.73
N PHE A 342 -90.90 -9.35 82.86
CA PHE A 342 -89.69 -8.52 82.87
C PHE A 342 -88.46 -9.27 82.35
N ALA A 343 -88.31 -10.56 82.66
CA ALA A 343 -87.24 -11.40 82.11
C ALA A 343 -87.41 -11.64 80.60
N HIS A 344 -88.65 -11.85 80.14
CA HIS A 344 -88.97 -11.99 78.72
C HIS A 344 -88.71 -10.70 77.94
N GLU A 345 -89.16 -9.54 78.44
CA GLU A 345 -88.90 -8.21 77.87
C GLU A 345 -87.41 -7.89 77.84
N SER A 346 -86.68 -8.19 78.92
CA SER A 346 -85.22 -8.02 78.98
C SER A 346 -84.49 -8.90 77.94
N ALA A 347 -84.92 -10.16 77.79
CA ALA A 347 -84.36 -11.07 76.80
C ALA A 347 -84.71 -10.65 75.36
N LEU A 348 -85.93 -10.15 75.13
CA LEU A 348 -86.36 -9.61 73.84
C LEU A 348 -85.54 -8.38 73.45
N LEU A 349 -85.36 -7.43 74.38
CA LEU A 349 -84.56 -6.22 74.17
C LEU A 349 -83.08 -6.57 73.92
N GLN A 350 -82.52 -7.52 74.68
CA GLN A 350 -81.16 -8.00 74.47
C GLN A 350 -81.00 -8.68 73.10
N ALA A 351 -82.00 -9.46 72.66
CA ALA A 351 -82.02 -10.07 71.32
C ALA A 351 -82.16 -9.02 70.20
N GLN A 352 -82.97 -7.97 70.40
CA GLN A 352 -83.10 -6.83 69.48
C GLN A 352 -81.77 -6.09 69.34
N HIS A 353 -81.17 -5.61 70.44
CA HIS A 353 -79.86 -4.95 70.41
C HIS A 353 -78.78 -5.84 69.78
N GLN A 354 -78.79 -7.16 70.04
CA GLN A 354 -77.82 -8.07 69.43
C GLN A 354 -78.06 -8.28 67.93
N SER A 355 -79.32 -8.25 67.48
CA SER A 355 -79.69 -8.27 66.07
C SER A 355 -79.28 -6.97 65.37
N GLU A 356 -79.54 -5.81 65.98
CA GLU A 356 -79.15 -4.49 65.47
C GLU A 356 -77.63 -4.34 65.36
N LEU A 357 -76.88 -4.75 66.39
CA LEU A 357 -75.41 -4.78 66.34
C LEU A 357 -74.87 -5.70 65.24
N ASN A 358 -75.51 -6.85 65.00
CA ASN A 358 -75.13 -7.75 63.91
C ASN A 358 -75.49 -7.17 62.53
N GLN A 359 -76.63 -6.49 62.41
CA GLN A 359 -77.05 -5.79 61.20
C GLN A 359 -76.10 -4.62 60.86
N ILE A 360 -75.71 -3.81 61.85
CA ILE A 360 -74.72 -2.72 61.67
C ILE A 360 -73.36 -3.28 61.28
N ARG A 361 -72.91 -4.39 61.91
CA ARG A 361 -71.67 -5.08 61.52
C ARG A 361 -71.73 -5.59 60.08
N GLN A 362 -72.83 -6.22 59.68
CA GLN A 362 -73.01 -6.68 58.30
C GLN A 362 -73.04 -5.51 57.32
N GLN A 363 -73.77 -4.43 57.61
CA GLN A 363 -73.82 -3.25 56.75
C GLN A 363 -72.45 -2.58 56.60
N ASN A 364 -71.67 -2.47 57.68
CA ASN A 364 -70.29 -1.98 57.63
C ASN A 364 -69.37 -2.90 56.82
N GLN A 365 -69.50 -4.22 56.97
CA GLN A 365 -68.74 -5.18 56.15
C GLN A 365 -69.10 -5.06 54.67
N GLU A 366 -70.39 -5.08 54.32
CA GLU A 366 -70.82 -4.91 52.93
C GLU A 366 -70.46 -3.54 52.35
N GLN A 367 -70.29 -2.49 53.18
CA GLN A 367 -69.78 -1.19 52.73
C GLN A 367 -68.26 -1.24 52.49
N GLN A 368 -67.49 -1.88 53.38
CA GLN A 368 -66.05 -2.11 53.16
C GLN A 368 -65.81 -2.97 51.91
N ASP A 369 -66.53 -4.08 51.75
CA ASP A 369 -66.45 -4.95 50.59
C ASP A 369 -66.79 -4.20 49.30
N ARG A 370 -67.82 -3.34 49.31
CA ARG A 370 -68.17 -2.46 48.18
C ARG A 370 -67.08 -1.43 47.87
N LEU A 371 -66.41 -0.87 48.88
CA LEU A 371 -65.29 0.07 48.70
C LEU A 371 -64.02 -0.64 48.18
N TYR A 372 -63.70 -1.83 48.69
CA TYR A 372 -62.59 -2.64 48.17
C TYR A 372 -62.81 -3.02 46.70
N GLU A 373 -64.02 -3.48 46.36
CA GLU A 373 -64.38 -3.80 44.98
C GLU A 373 -64.50 -2.56 44.08
N LEU A 374 -64.78 -1.36 44.62
CA LEU A 374 -64.70 -0.12 43.86
C LEU A 374 -63.23 0.26 43.58
N HIS A 375 -62.40 0.40 44.62
CA HIS A 375 -60.98 0.72 44.48
C HIS A 375 -60.25 -0.26 43.57
N LYS A 376 -60.62 -1.55 43.61
CA LYS A 376 -60.08 -2.56 42.71
C LYS A 376 -60.45 -2.31 41.25
N ARG A 377 -61.69 -1.92 40.94
CA ARG A 377 -62.08 -1.52 39.57
C ARG A 377 -61.38 -0.23 39.15
N ASP A 378 -61.26 0.75 40.04
CA ASP A 378 -60.54 1.99 39.77
C ASP A 378 -59.06 1.70 39.41
N ILE A 379 -58.43 0.75 40.13
CA ILE A 379 -57.07 0.26 39.84
C ILE A 379 -57.03 -0.53 38.53
N ASP A 380 -57.96 -1.45 38.28
CA ASP A 380 -58.01 -2.26 37.06
C ASP A 380 -58.29 -1.40 35.80
N GLU A 381 -59.10 -0.34 35.91
CA GLU A 381 -59.35 0.65 34.85
C GLU A 381 -58.14 1.57 34.63
N LEU A 382 -57.47 2.02 35.70
CA LEU A 382 -56.22 2.79 35.58
C LEU A 382 -55.11 1.95 34.93
N ASN A 383 -54.97 0.67 35.31
CA ASN A 383 -54.03 -0.25 34.70
C ASN A 383 -54.32 -0.43 33.20
N GLN A 384 -55.57 -0.69 32.81
CA GLN A 384 -55.96 -0.78 31.40
C GLN A 384 -55.72 0.52 30.62
N GLN A 385 -55.90 1.69 31.24
CA GLN A 385 -55.58 2.98 30.62
C GLN A 385 -54.07 3.18 30.44
N TRP A 386 -53.25 2.77 31.41
CA TRP A 386 -51.79 2.77 31.30
C TRP A 386 -51.28 1.79 30.23
N GLU A 387 -51.75 0.55 30.24
CA GLU A 387 -51.44 -0.45 29.22
C GLU A 387 -51.83 0.02 27.82
N SER A 388 -53.03 0.63 27.67
CA SER A 388 -53.48 1.19 26.39
C SER A 388 -52.62 2.35 25.91
N ARG A 389 -52.19 3.25 26.81
CA ARG A 389 -51.27 4.35 26.47
C ARG A 389 -49.90 3.83 26.08
N VAL A 390 -49.33 2.91 26.84
CA VAL A 390 -48.02 2.30 26.55
C VAL A 390 -48.07 1.52 25.23
N ALA A 391 -49.16 0.82 24.92
CA ALA A 391 -49.35 0.17 23.63
C ALA A 391 -49.48 1.19 22.47
N GLN A 392 -50.21 2.29 22.67
CA GLN A 392 -50.34 3.35 21.68
C GLN A 392 -49.02 4.11 21.43
N GLU A 393 -48.25 4.38 22.49
CA GLU A 393 -46.94 5.02 22.41
C GLU A 393 -45.91 4.10 21.74
N ARG A 394 -45.89 2.80 22.07
CA ARG A 394 -45.08 1.79 21.36
C ARG A 394 -45.44 1.72 19.88
N ALA A 395 -46.71 1.56 19.52
CA ALA A 395 -47.14 1.57 18.13
C ALA A 395 -46.75 2.86 17.40
N SER A 396 -46.89 4.02 18.06
CA SER A 396 -46.45 5.31 17.48
C SER A 396 -44.93 5.43 17.33
N MET A 397 -44.14 4.77 18.17
CA MET A 397 -42.67 4.72 18.04
C MET A 397 -42.24 3.72 16.97
N GLU A 398 -42.88 2.55 16.88
CA GLU A 398 -42.69 1.56 15.83
C GLU A 398 -43.05 2.15 14.45
N ASP A 399 -44.16 2.88 14.33
CA ASP A 399 -44.54 3.60 13.09
C ASP A 399 -43.50 4.66 12.69
N LYS A 400 -42.95 5.42 13.66
CA LYS A 400 -41.90 6.42 13.40
C LYS A 400 -40.60 5.74 12.94
N GLN A 401 -40.17 4.69 13.64
CA GLN A 401 -38.98 3.91 13.28
C GLN A 401 -39.15 3.26 11.90
N ALA A 402 -40.32 2.74 11.57
CA ALA A 402 -40.62 2.22 10.24
C ALA A 402 -40.54 3.30 9.14
N GLN A 403 -41.06 4.51 9.40
CA GLN A 403 -40.97 5.65 8.49
C GLN A 403 -39.53 6.16 8.33
N GLU A 404 -38.75 6.20 9.41
CA GLU A 404 -37.35 6.61 9.40
C GLU A 404 -36.46 5.60 8.67
N ILE A 405 -36.63 4.31 8.95
CA ILE A 405 -35.98 3.21 8.20
C ILE A 405 -36.37 3.25 6.72
N GLN A 406 -37.62 3.57 6.38
CA GLN A 406 -38.04 3.72 4.99
C GLN A 406 -37.40 4.96 4.33
N ALA A 407 -37.33 6.10 5.02
CA ALA A 407 -36.70 7.31 4.52
C ALA A 407 -35.19 7.11 4.27
N LEU A 408 -34.48 6.50 5.23
CA LEU A 408 -33.06 6.14 5.10
C LEU A 408 -32.82 5.16 3.94
N ARG A 409 -33.70 4.15 3.76
CA ARG A 409 -33.64 3.25 2.60
C ARG A 409 -33.82 3.99 1.27
N SER A 410 -34.80 4.89 1.16
CA SER A 410 -34.99 5.68 -0.05
C SER A 410 -33.84 6.65 -0.30
N GLN A 411 -33.25 7.25 0.73
CA GLN A 411 -32.03 8.06 0.62
C GLN A 411 -30.86 7.22 0.11
N TRP A 412 -30.59 6.07 0.71
CA TRP A 412 -29.52 5.15 0.27
C TRP A 412 -29.75 4.65 -1.17
N GLU A 413 -31.00 4.45 -1.60
CA GLU A 413 -31.31 4.04 -2.97
C GLU A 413 -31.04 5.16 -3.98
N GLU A 414 -31.35 6.42 -3.65
CA GLU A 414 -31.00 7.58 -4.50
C GLU A 414 -29.50 7.91 -4.47
N GLU A 415 -28.82 7.76 -3.33
CA GLU A 415 -27.36 7.88 -3.22
C GLU A 415 -26.66 6.78 -4.04
N ALA A 416 -27.17 5.54 -4.02
CA ALA A 416 -26.67 4.45 -4.85
C ALA A 416 -26.89 4.70 -6.35
N LYS A 417 -28.07 5.21 -6.75
CA LYS A 417 -28.35 5.64 -8.14
C LYS A 417 -27.44 6.80 -8.56
N SER A 418 -27.21 7.77 -7.69
CA SER A 418 -26.31 8.90 -7.93
C SER A 418 -24.87 8.41 -8.12
N ALA A 419 -24.37 7.57 -7.21
CA ALA A 419 -23.05 6.95 -7.33
C ALA A 419 -22.92 6.11 -8.61
N GLN A 420 -23.93 5.33 -8.98
CA GLN A 420 -23.95 4.57 -10.24
C GLN A 420 -23.94 5.49 -11.46
N SER A 421 -24.71 6.59 -11.44
CA SER A 421 -24.72 7.61 -12.50
C SER A 421 -23.35 8.28 -12.63
N ASN A 422 -22.74 8.66 -11.50
CA ASN A 422 -21.42 9.29 -11.49
C ASN A 422 -20.34 8.33 -12.01
N LEU A 423 -20.37 7.05 -11.62
CA LEU A 423 -19.49 6.02 -12.17
C LEU A 423 -19.70 5.81 -13.68
N LEU A 424 -20.94 5.81 -14.16
CA LEU A 424 -21.25 5.78 -15.60
C LEU A 424 -20.71 7.01 -16.34
N THR A 425 -20.84 8.21 -15.74
CA THR A 425 -20.28 9.45 -16.29
C THR A 425 -18.76 9.37 -16.36
N SER A 426 -18.07 9.01 -15.28
CA SER A 426 -16.61 8.84 -15.26
C SER A 426 -16.10 7.73 -16.19
N LEU A 427 -16.88 6.65 -16.39
CA LEU A 427 -16.58 5.64 -17.42
C LEU A 427 -16.73 6.21 -18.83
N SER A 428 -17.74 7.05 -19.09
CA SER A 428 -17.89 7.73 -20.39
C SER A 428 -16.80 8.77 -20.64
N GLU A 429 -16.37 9.49 -19.60
CA GLU A 429 -15.27 10.47 -19.65
C GLU A 429 -13.93 9.78 -19.90
N THR A 430 -13.60 8.74 -19.14
CA THR A 430 -12.38 7.94 -19.35
C THR A 430 -12.38 7.29 -20.74
N GLN A 431 -13.51 6.75 -21.20
CA GLN A 431 -13.63 6.22 -22.58
C GLN A 431 -13.51 7.33 -23.64
N SER A 432 -13.98 8.55 -23.38
CA SER A 432 -13.74 9.70 -24.27
C SER A 432 -12.26 10.10 -24.31
N SER A 433 -11.56 10.09 -23.17
CA SER A 433 -10.12 10.35 -23.11
C SER A 433 -9.29 9.25 -23.80
N LEU A 434 -9.75 7.99 -23.73
CA LEU A 434 -9.17 6.87 -24.46
C LEU A 434 -9.37 7.05 -25.98
N THR A 435 -10.53 7.51 -26.43
CA THR A 435 -10.73 7.81 -27.87
C THR A 435 -9.95 9.05 -28.33
N SER A 436 -9.75 10.06 -27.49
CA SER A 436 -8.83 11.19 -27.77
C SER A 436 -7.39 10.69 -27.95
N THR A 437 -6.84 9.99 -26.95
CA THR A 437 -5.47 9.45 -27.00
C THR A 437 -5.27 8.43 -28.12
N GLN A 438 -6.30 7.65 -28.49
CA GLN A 438 -6.28 6.79 -29.69
C GLN A 438 -6.24 7.62 -30.99
N SER A 439 -6.93 8.76 -31.05
CA SER A 439 -6.89 9.69 -32.20
C SER A 439 -5.54 10.43 -32.29
N GLU A 440 -4.96 10.80 -31.15
CA GLU A 440 -3.62 11.40 -31.05
C GLU A 440 -2.54 10.39 -31.43
N LEU A 441 -2.64 9.13 -30.99
CA LEU A 441 -1.75 8.04 -31.38
C LEU A 441 -1.81 7.76 -32.88
N THR A 442 -3.00 7.72 -33.48
CA THR A 442 -3.14 7.53 -34.93
C THR A 442 -2.65 8.75 -35.73
N SER A 443 -2.83 9.96 -35.23
CA SER A 443 -2.23 11.19 -35.78
C SER A 443 -0.69 11.18 -35.71
N ALA A 444 -0.14 10.76 -34.57
CA ALA A 444 1.30 10.58 -34.40
C ALA A 444 1.84 9.46 -35.31
N GLN A 445 1.10 8.37 -35.50
CA GLN A 445 1.48 7.27 -36.39
C GLN A 445 1.45 7.68 -37.87
N VAL A 446 0.49 8.51 -38.29
CA VAL A 446 0.48 9.14 -39.63
C VAL A 446 1.64 10.14 -39.79
N SER A 447 1.96 10.89 -38.73
CA SER A 447 3.12 11.79 -38.73
C SER A 447 4.43 10.99 -38.87
N LEU A 448 4.53 9.84 -38.19
CA LEU A 448 5.70 8.94 -38.24
C LEU A 448 5.85 8.32 -39.63
N THR A 449 4.78 7.82 -40.25
CA THR A 449 4.85 7.33 -41.65
C THR A 449 5.23 8.44 -42.63
N HIS A 450 4.76 9.67 -42.42
CA HIS A 450 5.19 10.82 -43.23
C HIS A 450 6.68 11.14 -43.03
N THR A 451 7.21 11.11 -41.79
CA THR A 451 8.67 11.29 -41.57
C THR A 451 9.50 10.17 -42.17
N ASN A 452 9.02 8.92 -42.16
CA ASN A 452 9.69 7.80 -42.83
C ASN A 452 9.68 7.97 -44.36
N GLN A 453 8.61 8.53 -44.94
CA GLN A 453 8.57 8.87 -46.36
C GLN A 453 9.60 9.95 -46.70
N ILE A 454 9.65 11.06 -45.94
CA ILE A 454 10.65 12.13 -46.11
C ILE A 454 12.07 11.58 -45.96
N LEU A 455 12.30 10.66 -45.03
CA LEU A 455 13.60 10.02 -44.81
C LEU A 455 14.00 9.12 -46.00
N SER A 456 13.04 8.41 -46.61
CA SER A 456 13.24 7.63 -47.84
C SER A 456 13.55 8.54 -49.05
N GLU A 457 12.84 9.66 -49.18
CA GLU A 457 13.08 10.68 -50.22
C GLU A 457 14.48 11.32 -50.04
N ALA A 458 14.89 11.61 -48.80
CA ALA A 458 16.23 12.09 -48.48
C ALA A 458 17.33 11.03 -48.75
N GLN A 459 17.07 9.75 -48.49
CA GLN A 459 17.97 8.65 -48.85
C GLN A 459 18.12 8.52 -50.37
N ALA A 460 17.04 8.70 -51.15
CA ALA A 460 17.09 8.71 -52.61
C ALA A 460 17.90 9.90 -53.14
N ALA A 461 17.71 11.11 -52.60
CA ALA A 461 18.52 12.28 -52.93
C ALA A 461 20.01 12.11 -52.55
N LEU A 462 20.30 11.42 -51.44
CA LEU A 462 21.66 11.08 -51.03
C LEU A 462 22.30 10.01 -51.92
N ALA A 463 21.52 9.08 -52.47
CA ALA A 463 21.99 8.12 -53.48
C ALA A 463 22.26 8.83 -54.82
N GLN A 464 21.39 9.74 -55.25
CA GLN A 464 21.59 10.53 -56.47
C GLN A 464 22.84 11.43 -56.38
N THR A 465 23.00 12.20 -55.30
CA THR A 465 24.18 13.07 -55.12
C THR A 465 25.49 12.27 -55.00
N LYS A 466 25.45 11.02 -54.52
CA LYS A 466 26.61 10.10 -54.59
C LYS A 466 26.92 9.67 -56.02
N ALA A 467 25.92 9.39 -56.86
CA ALA A 467 26.12 9.07 -58.27
C ALA A 467 26.66 10.27 -59.06
N GLU A 468 26.12 11.47 -58.83
CA GLU A 468 26.61 12.72 -59.41
C GLU A 468 28.06 13.03 -58.98
N LEU A 469 28.43 12.74 -57.73
CA LEU A 469 29.81 12.84 -57.24
C LEU A 469 30.74 11.83 -57.92
N GLN A 470 30.30 10.58 -58.10
CA GLN A 470 31.08 9.57 -58.83
C GLN A 470 31.27 9.93 -60.31
N GLU A 471 30.25 10.49 -60.96
CA GLU A 471 30.37 11.00 -62.33
C GLU A 471 31.34 12.19 -62.39
N ALA A 472 31.27 13.12 -61.44
CA ALA A 472 32.21 14.24 -61.33
C ALA A 472 33.65 13.78 -61.08
N GLN A 473 33.86 12.72 -60.30
CA GLN A 473 35.17 12.07 -60.09
C GLN A 473 35.69 11.44 -61.39
N ALA A 474 34.87 10.66 -62.10
CA ALA A 474 35.27 10.06 -63.38
C ALA A 474 35.64 11.13 -64.43
N ARG A 475 34.88 12.22 -64.52
CA ARG A 475 35.19 13.37 -65.39
C ARG A 475 36.49 14.10 -64.96
N LEU A 476 36.81 14.13 -63.66
CA LEU A 476 38.07 14.67 -63.17
C LEU A 476 39.26 13.79 -63.57
N GLU A 477 39.12 12.47 -63.45
CA GLU A 477 40.14 11.49 -63.87
C GLU A 477 40.38 11.54 -65.38
N GLU A 478 39.32 11.67 -66.19
CA GLU A 478 39.41 11.87 -67.65
C GLU A 478 40.15 13.18 -68.00
N LEU A 479 39.83 14.29 -67.32
CA LEU A 479 40.54 15.57 -67.49
C LEU A 479 42.01 15.48 -67.03
N GLN A 480 42.31 14.73 -65.97
CA GLN A 480 43.69 14.50 -65.53
C GLN A 480 44.47 13.65 -66.56
N ALA A 481 43.85 12.60 -67.11
CA ALA A 481 44.44 11.80 -68.17
C ALA A 481 44.72 12.64 -69.43
N SER A 482 43.75 13.45 -69.86
CA SER A 482 43.88 14.37 -71.01
C SER A 482 44.97 15.42 -70.80
N ASN A 483 45.05 16.02 -69.60
CA ASN A 483 46.10 16.98 -69.25
C ASN A 483 47.48 16.30 -69.23
N ASN A 484 47.60 15.10 -68.67
CA ASN A 484 48.85 14.32 -68.69
C ASN A 484 49.29 13.94 -70.11
N GLU A 485 48.35 13.64 -71.02
CA GLU A 485 48.65 13.42 -72.45
C GLU A 485 49.11 14.71 -73.15
N HIS A 486 48.50 15.86 -72.82
CA HIS A 486 48.91 17.15 -73.39
C HIS A 486 50.29 17.58 -72.88
N ASN A 487 50.59 17.37 -71.59
CA ASN A 487 51.91 17.66 -71.02
C ASN A 487 52.99 16.80 -71.68
N LYS A 488 52.74 15.49 -71.92
CA LYS A 488 53.68 14.64 -72.68
C LYS A 488 53.95 15.16 -74.09
N LYS A 489 52.92 15.62 -74.81
CA LYS A 489 53.10 16.22 -76.14
C LYS A 489 53.94 17.50 -76.10
N LEU A 490 53.77 18.33 -75.06
CA LEU A 490 54.60 19.51 -74.84
C LEU A 490 56.05 19.14 -74.46
N GLU A 491 56.26 18.09 -73.67
CA GLU A 491 57.60 17.53 -73.40
C GLU A 491 58.25 17.00 -74.69
N GLU A 492 57.52 16.25 -75.50
CA GLU A 492 57.96 15.75 -76.82
C GLU A 492 58.33 16.92 -77.76
N GLU A 493 57.47 17.93 -77.90
CA GLU A 493 57.73 19.15 -78.69
C GLU A 493 58.97 19.92 -78.19
N ILE A 494 59.17 20.03 -76.87
CA ILE A 494 60.35 20.66 -76.28
C ILE A 494 61.61 19.84 -76.58
N THR A 495 61.58 18.52 -76.46
CA THR A 495 62.74 17.67 -76.80
C THR A 495 63.09 17.71 -78.28
N GLN A 496 62.09 17.76 -79.17
CA GLN A 496 62.31 17.94 -80.61
C GLN A 496 62.96 19.30 -80.88
N ALA A 497 62.41 20.39 -80.34
CA ALA A 497 62.95 21.73 -80.50
C ALA A 497 64.37 21.89 -79.92
N MET A 498 64.71 21.18 -78.84
CA MET A 498 66.09 21.09 -78.35
C MET A 498 67.01 20.34 -79.35
N SER A 499 66.55 19.23 -79.93
CA SER A 499 67.33 18.51 -80.95
C SER A 499 67.54 19.32 -82.23
N ASP A 500 66.54 20.09 -82.65
CA ASP A 500 66.62 20.99 -83.81
C ASP A 500 67.57 22.16 -83.54
N ARG A 501 67.54 22.73 -82.33
CA ARG A 501 68.49 23.74 -81.85
C ARG A 501 69.92 23.21 -81.84
N ASP A 502 70.12 21.98 -81.38
CA ASP A 502 71.44 21.36 -81.28
C ASP A 502 71.98 21.00 -82.68
N ALA A 503 71.13 20.53 -83.58
CA ALA A 503 71.47 20.37 -85.00
C ALA A 503 71.84 21.72 -85.67
N ALA A 504 71.10 22.80 -85.36
CA ALA A 504 71.43 24.14 -85.84
C ALA A 504 72.73 24.69 -85.23
N ALA A 505 73.03 24.38 -83.97
CA ALA A 505 74.31 24.71 -83.33
C ALA A 505 75.47 23.98 -84.01
N CYS A 506 75.35 22.68 -84.26
CA CYS A 506 76.32 21.90 -85.03
C CYS A 506 76.49 22.47 -86.45
N ALA A 507 75.42 22.90 -87.12
CA ALA A 507 75.50 23.53 -88.44
C ALA A 507 76.25 24.88 -88.40
N LEU A 508 76.02 25.69 -87.36
CA LEU A 508 76.77 26.93 -87.12
C LEU A 508 78.24 26.67 -86.79
N GLU A 509 78.56 25.65 -85.99
CA GLU A 509 79.93 25.28 -85.63
C GLU A 509 80.72 24.78 -86.86
N ASN A 510 80.08 24.00 -87.74
CA ASN A 510 80.65 23.63 -89.05
C ASN A 510 80.84 24.86 -89.96
N LEU A 511 79.90 25.82 -89.95
CA LEU A 511 80.02 27.05 -90.73
C LEU A 511 81.14 27.97 -90.20
N VAL A 512 81.30 28.08 -88.88
CA VAL A 512 82.41 28.79 -88.23
C VAL A 512 83.74 28.11 -88.56
N SER A 513 83.84 26.78 -88.43
CA SER A 513 85.04 26.01 -88.79
C SER A 513 85.44 26.21 -90.27
N SER A 514 84.44 26.26 -91.16
CA SER A 514 84.63 26.59 -92.58
C SER A 514 85.11 28.03 -92.79
N HIS A 515 84.53 29.00 -92.05
CA HIS A 515 84.94 30.40 -92.11
C HIS A 515 86.34 30.62 -91.51
N GLU A 516 86.74 29.88 -90.47
CA GLU A 516 88.10 29.89 -89.91
C GLU A 516 89.11 29.32 -90.91
N ALA A 517 88.79 28.21 -91.58
CA ALA A 517 89.63 27.66 -92.64
C ALA A 517 89.79 28.63 -93.84
N VAL A 518 88.71 29.31 -94.24
CA VAL A 518 88.76 30.36 -95.28
C VAL A 518 89.55 31.58 -94.80
N LEU A 519 89.44 31.98 -93.53
CA LEU A 519 90.26 33.05 -92.96
C LEU A 519 91.74 32.68 -92.95
N GLN A 520 92.11 31.46 -92.53
CA GLN A 520 93.49 30.97 -92.61
C GLN A 520 94.02 30.92 -94.04
N GLU A 521 93.19 30.56 -95.04
CA GLU A 521 93.56 30.64 -96.45
C GLU A 521 93.78 32.10 -96.89
N LYS A 522 92.96 33.06 -96.41
CA LYS A 522 93.16 34.50 -96.69
C LYS A 522 94.36 35.08 -95.95
N GLU A 523 94.67 34.62 -94.74
CA GLU A 523 95.88 35.00 -94.01
C GLU A 523 97.14 34.45 -94.68
N GLN A 524 97.14 33.19 -95.13
CA GLN A 524 98.25 32.63 -95.92
C GLN A 524 98.39 33.35 -97.27
N HIS A 525 97.29 33.73 -97.92
CA HIS A 525 97.34 34.56 -99.14
C HIS A 525 97.80 36.01 -98.85
N ALA A 526 97.47 36.57 -97.68
CA ALA A 526 97.96 37.88 -97.25
C ALA A 526 99.47 37.84 -96.97
N LEU A 527 99.94 36.84 -96.22
CA LEU A 527 101.37 36.59 -96.00
C LEU A 527 102.12 36.37 -97.33
N HIS A 528 101.56 35.62 -98.28
CA HIS A 528 102.17 35.47 -99.61
C HIS A 528 102.16 36.78 -100.44
N LEU A 529 101.24 37.70 -100.19
CA LEU A 529 101.25 39.05 -100.76
C LEU A 529 102.23 39.98 -100.02
N GLU A 530 102.44 39.82 -98.72
CA GLU A 530 103.45 40.53 -97.94
C GLU A 530 104.88 40.05 -98.27
N GLU A 531 105.08 38.74 -98.47
CA GLU A 531 106.30 38.16 -99.03
C GLU A 531 106.57 38.68 -100.43
N LYS A 532 105.55 38.77 -101.30
CA LYS A 532 105.67 39.39 -102.63
C LYS A 532 105.92 40.88 -102.56
N LEU A 533 105.37 41.60 -101.57
CA LEU A 533 105.71 43.00 -101.33
C LEU A 533 107.14 43.16 -100.82
N HIS A 534 107.63 42.26 -99.96
CA HIS A 534 109.04 42.21 -99.57
C HIS A 534 109.95 41.88 -100.75
N GLN A 535 109.62 40.87 -101.57
CA GLN A 535 110.37 40.56 -102.78
C GLN A 535 110.37 41.72 -103.77
N LEU A 536 109.22 42.40 -103.97
CA LEU A 536 109.15 43.59 -104.82
C LEU A 536 109.84 44.82 -104.17
N GLN A 537 109.94 44.89 -102.84
CA GLN A 537 110.71 45.92 -102.14
C GLN A 537 112.22 45.62 -102.19
N GLU A 538 112.64 44.37 -102.11
CA GLU A 538 114.01 43.91 -102.34
C GLU A 538 114.40 44.06 -103.81
N GLU A 539 113.49 43.80 -104.76
CA GLU A 539 113.73 44.10 -106.17
C GLU A 539 113.71 45.59 -106.45
N VAL A 540 112.85 46.39 -105.82
CA VAL A 540 112.92 47.86 -105.92
C VAL A 540 114.18 48.40 -105.23
N LEU A 541 114.67 47.79 -104.14
CA LEU A 541 115.94 48.15 -103.52
C LEU A 541 117.11 47.72 -104.40
N ARG A 542 117.15 46.50 -104.94
CA ARG A 542 118.17 46.09 -105.93
C ARG A 542 118.11 46.94 -107.19
N LEU A 543 116.93 47.28 -107.70
CA LEU A 543 116.79 48.16 -108.88
C LEU A 543 117.10 49.61 -108.54
N GLN A 544 116.91 50.05 -107.29
CA GLN A 544 117.34 51.35 -106.81
C GLN A 544 118.85 51.38 -106.55
N GLU A 545 119.46 50.28 -106.12
CA GLU A 545 120.92 50.10 -105.99
C GLU A 545 121.59 49.92 -107.35
N GLU A 546 121.04 49.14 -108.27
CA GLU A 546 121.49 49.02 -109.66
C GLU A 546 121.30 50.36 -110.38
N LYS A 547 120.17 51.05 -110.17
CA LYS A 547 119.97 52.44 -110.63
C LYS A 547 120.97 53.37 -109.97
N ASP A 548 121.24 53.27 -108.67
CA ASP A 548 122.15 54.18 -107.97
C ASP A 548 123.64 53.81 -108.17
N LEU A 549 123.93 52.61 -108.68
CA LEU A 549 125.23 52.18 -109.19
C LEU A 549 125.41 52.61 -110.66
N LEU A 550 124.38 52.48 -111.51
CA LEU A 550 124.35 53.06 -112.85
C LEU A 550 124.35 54.59 -112.79
N LYS A 551 123.73 55.18 -111.77
CA LYS A 551 123.71 56.61 -111.47
C LYS A 551 124.97 57.04 -110.71
N GLN A 552 125.65 56.21 -109.93
CA GLN A 552 127.01 56.53 -109.46
C GLN A 552 128.05 56.38 -110.58
N HIS A 553 127.91 55.41 -111.49
CA HIS A 553 128.77 55.27 -112.66
C HIS A 553 128.55 56.45 -113.60
N SER A 554 127.30 56.70 -114.00
CA SER A 554 126.98 57.84 -114.84
C SER A 554 127.14 59.18 -114.11
N GLU A 555 126.96 59.33 -112.79
CA GLU A 555 127.34 60.56 -112.04
C GLU A 555 128.82 60.58 -111.64
N GLN A 556 129.62 59.56 -111.93
CA GLN A 556 131.08 59.66 -111.99
C GLN A 556 131.56 60.04 -113.39
N GLU A 557 130.89 59.61 -114.46
CA GLU A 557 131.16 60.09 -115.82
C GLU A 557 130.65 61.53 -116.01
N ILE A 558 129.35 61.76 -115.80
CA ILE A 558 128.70 63.07 -115.67
C ILE A 558 129.37 63.87 -114.54
N GLY A 559 129.86 63.28 -113.45
CA GLY A 559 130.57 64.02 -112.40
C GLY A 559 132.03 64.36 -112.72
N GLN A 560 132.72 63.60 -113.57
CA GLN A 560 134.00 64.02 -114.16
C GLN A 560 133.74 65.14 -115.19
N LEU A 561 132.65 65.05 -115.94
CA LEU A 561 132.19 66.09 -116.86
C LEU A 561 131.58 67.33 -116.16
N TRP A 562 131.04 67.21 -114.94
CA TRP A 562 130.47 68.31 -114.15
C TRP A 562 131.39 68.76 -113.01
N THR A 563 132.49 68.09 -112.68
CA THR A 563 133.61 68.79 -112.02
C THR A 563 134.44 69.57 -113.04
N GLN A 564 134.30 69.26 -114.34
CA GLN A 564 134.63 70.19 -115.43
C GLN A 564 133.57 71.30 -115.63
N LEU A 565 132.28 71.07 -115.39
CA LEU A 565 131.19 72.02 -115.74
C LEU A 565 130.54 72.81 -114.58
N GLU A 566 130.36 72.23 -113.38
CA GLU A 566 129.64 72.72 -112.17
C GLU A 566 130.37 73.84 -111.42
N SER A 567 130.76 74.80 -112.22
CA SER A 567 130.96 76.16 -111.82
C SER A 567 129.57 76.92 -111.63
N MET A 568 128.40 76.36 -111.09
CA MET A 568 126.94 76.86 -111.27
C MET A 568 125.69 76.91 -110.21
N ARG A 569 125.32 76.06 -109.19
CA ARG A 569 124.37 76.27 -107.94
C ARG A 569 122.75 75.99 -107.86
N THR A 570 122.08 75.79 -106.65
CA THR A 570 120.57 75.40 -106.35
C THR A 570 119.87 75.72 -104.91
N SER A 571 118.51 75.50 -104.57
CA SER A 571 117.79 75.43 -103.16
C SER A 571 116.17 75.43 -102.92
N ARG A 572 115.59 75.18 -101.66
CA ARG A 572 114.20 75.43 -100.93
C ARG A 572 113.07 74.30 -100.64
N GLN A 573 111.92 74.26 -99.82
CA GLN A 573 110.79 75.10 -99.15
C GLN A 573 110.02 74.55 -97.79
N GLU A 574 108.65 74.64 -97.50
CA GLU A 574 107.81 74.65 -96.16
C GLU A 574 106.24 74.15 -96.20
N LEU A 575 105.15 74.07 -95.28
CA LEU A 575 104.65 74.17 -93.80
C LEU A 575 103.05 73.88 -93.49
N GLY A 576 102.44 73.63 -92.24
CA GLY A 576 100.91 73.55 -91.86
C GLY A 576 100.32 73.14 -90.38
N GLU A 577 98.98 73.26 -89.94
CA GLU A 577 98.33 72.95 -88.53
C GLU A 577 96.71 73.04 -88.18
N LEU A 578 96.09 72.52 -87.02
CA LEU A 578 94.85 72.87 -86.09
C LEU A 578 93.44 72.06 -85.83
N LYS A 579 92.79 71.92 -84.57
CA LYS A 579 91.30 71.47 -84.21
C LYS A 579 90.64 71.36 -82.69
N GLU A 580 89.25 71.24 -82.50
CA GLU A 580 88.24 70.55 -81.49
C GLU A 580 87.66 70.93 -80.00
N GLN A 581 86.37 70.55 -79.53
CA GLN A 581 85.72 70.32 -78.09
C GLN A 581 84.10 70.40 -77.77
N LEU A 582 83.40 69.67 -76.76
CA LEU A 582 81.97 69.90 -76.08
C LEU A 582 81.32 68.82 -75.00
N LEU A 583 80.37 69.10 -73.98
CA LEU A 583 79.35 68.15 -73.23
C LEU A 583 78.37 68.58 -71.96
N ALA A 584 77.32 67.77 -71.46
CA ALA A 584 76.72 67.48 -70.03
C ALA A 584 75.20 67.72 -69.42
N ARG A 585 74.65 66.89 -68.42
CA ARG A 585 73.61 67.08 -67.22
C ARG A 585 72.14 66.37 -67.01
N SER A 586 71.60 66.02 -65.76
CA SER A 586 70.15 65.56 -65.33
C SER A 586 69.71 65.43 -63.76
N SER A 587 68.40 65.17 -63.27
CA SER A 587 67.89 64.88 -61.81
C SER A 587 66.31 64.75 -61.37
N ARG A 588 65.80 63.97 -60.30
CA ARG A 588 64.45 64.04 -59.47
C ARG A 588 64.30 63.12 -58.15
N VAL A 589 63.21 63.16 -57.28
CA VAL A 589 62.94 62.31 -56.01
C VAL A 589 61.50 61.75 -55.49
N ASP A 590 60.64 62.39 -54.62
CA ASP A 590 59.81 61.99 -53.35
C ASP A 590 58.20 61.78 -53.24
N ASP A 591 57.58 61.22 -52.09
CA ASP A 591 56.19 61.47 -51.37
C ASP A 591 55.60 60.62 -50.11
N ILE A 592 56.00 59.38 -49.75
CA ILE A 592 55.09 58.34 -49.09
C ILE A 592 54.65 58.41 -47.58
N GLU A 593 55.37 59.03 -46.64
CA GLU A 593 55.36 58.59 -45.21
C GLU A 593 54.12 58.91 -44.33
N ARG A 594 53.22 59.80 -44.77
CA ARG A 594 52.21 60.45 -43.90
C ARG A 594 51.08 59.54 -43.38
N LEU A 595 50.70 58.50 -44.11
CA LEU A 595 49.53 57.65 -43.78
C LEU A 595 49.72 56.74 -42.54
N LYS A 596 50.93 56.63 -41.99
CA LYS A 596 51.25 55.66 -40.93
C LYS A 596 50.96 56.17 -39.51
N THR A 597 50.82 57.48 -39.31
CA THR A 597 50.64 58.09 -37.99
C THR A 597 49.19 58.02 -37.50
N GLU A 598 48.23 58.35 -38.36
CA GLU A 598 46.82 58.53 -38.00
C GLU A 598 46.18 57.28 -37.37
N PHE A 599 46.51 56.09 -37.90
CA PHE A 599 45.95 54.80 -37.44
C PHE A 599 46.37 54.41 -36.00
N ASN A 600 47.43 55.02 -35.45
CA ASN A 600 47.88 54.77 -34.08
C ASN A 600 47.20 55.67 -33.04
N GLU A 601 46.54 56.76 -33.47
CA GLU A 601 45.88 57.71 -32.56
C GLU A 601 44.54 57.16 -32.07
N GLN A 602 43.68 56.71 -33.01
CA GLN A 602 42.35 56.16 -32.74
C GLN A 602 42.37 54.96 -31.75
N LYS A 603 43.46 54.18 -31.75
CA LYS A 603 43.63 53.04 -30.84
C LYS A 603 43.89 53.47 -29.38
N ARG A 604 44.26 54.72 -29.14
CA ARG A 604 44.49 55.27 -27.78
C ARG A 604 43.19 55.79 -27.18
N GLU A 605 42.44 56.60 -27.93
CA GLU A 605 41.18 57.23 -27.47
C GLU A 605 40.17 56.20 -26.93
N ILE A 606 40.03 55.05 -27.61
CA ILE A 606 39.11 53.96 -27.20
C ILE A 606 39.51 53.34 -25.85
N LYS A 607 40.80 53.34 -25.48
CA LYS A 607 41.23 52.87 -24.15
C LYS A 607 40.89 53.87 -23.06
N GLU A 608 41.17 55.15 -23.30
CA GLU A 608 40.98 56.23 -22.33
C GLU A 608 39.49 56.41 -21.99
N GLN A 609 38.58 56.18 -22.94
CA GLN A 609 37.14 56.15 -22.72
C GLN A 609 36.71 55.01 -21.76
N ASN A 610 37.16 53.77 -22.00
CA ASN A 610 36.81 52.62 -21.16
C ASN A 610 37.32 52.76 -19.71
N GLU A 611 38.51 53.33 -19.52
CA GLU A 611 39.06 53.59 -18.18
C GLU A 611 38.26 54.66 -17.42
N ALA A 612 37.74 55.68 -18.12
CA ALA A 612 36.89 56.72 -17.54
C ALA A 612 35.50 56.19 -17.10
N GLU A 613 34.89 55.27 -17.84
CA GLU A 613 33.60 54.67 -17.49
C GLU A 613 33.68 53.82 -16.21
N LEU A 614 34.72 52.99 -16.07
CA LEU A 614 34.94 52.16 -14.88
C LEU A 614 35.12 52.99 -13.61
N GLU A 615 35.90 54.06 -13.69
CA GLU A 615 36.15 54.96 -12.57
C GLU A 615 34.89 55.80 -12.20
N ASN A 616 34.02 56.10 -13.17
CA ASN A 616 32.71 56.71 -12.89
C ASN A 616 31.75 55.75 -12.18
N LEU A 617 31.70 54.47 -12.58
CA LEU A 617 30.94 53.44 -11.87
C LEU A 617 31.44 53.29 -10.42
N ARG A 618 32.75 53.29 -10.22
CA ARG A 618 33.35 53.21 -8.88
C ARG A 618 32.87 54.34 -7.97
N ARG A 619 32.98 55.60 -8.41
CA ARG A 619 32.53 56.77 -7.63
C ARG A 619 31.03 56.75 -7.32
N TYR A 620 30.20 56.24 -8.23
CA TYR A 620 28.76 56.12 -8.00
C TYR A 620 28.46 55.21 -6.79
N PHE A 621 29.11 54.06 -6.68
CA PHE A 621 28.95 53.18 -5.52
C PHE A 621 29.55 53.79 -4.24
N GLU A 622 30.72 54.42 -4.34
CA GLU A 622 31.42 55.08 -3.23
C GLU A 622 30.56 56.22 -2.61
N GLN A 623 29.95 57.08 -3.44
CA GLN A 623 29.00 58.10 -2.98
C GLN A 623 27.72 57.49 -2.38
N ARG A 624 27.19 56.41 -2.95
CA ARG A 624 25.96 55.80 -2.43
C ARG A 624 26.18 55.13 -1.07
N LEU A 625 27.38 54.61 -0.82
CA LEU A 625 27.78 54.12 0.50
C LEU A 625 27.92 55.27 1.50
N GLN A 626 28.61 56.35 1.12
CA GLN A 626 28.84 57.53 1.95
C GLN A 626 27.52 58.14 2.46
N VAL A 627 26.52 58.30 1.57
CA VAL A 627 25.19 58.81 1.95
C VAL A 627 24.48 57.89 2.95
N THR A 628 24.60 56.57 2.82
CA THR A 628 24.02 55.65 3.81
C THR A 628 24.75 55.68 5.15
N GLU A 629 26.08 55.79 5.16
CA GLU A 629 26.83 55.93 6.43
C GLU A 629 26.53 57.24 7.15
N ASP A 630 26.44 58.35 6.42
CA ASP A 630 26.23 59.66 7.03
C ASP A 630 24.81 59.82 7.58
N GLY A 631 23.82 59.16 6.96
CA GLY A 631 22.48 59.01 7.54
C GLY A 631 22.49 58.28 8.89
N TYR A 632 23.22 57.16 9.02
CA TYR A 632 23.36 56.47 10.31
C TYR A 632 24.11 57.32 11.37
N LYS A 633 25.09 58.14 10.96
CA LYS A 633 25.78 59.08 11.87
C LYS A 633 24.83 60.17 12.38
N GLU A 634 23.96 60.70 11.52
CA GLU A 634 22.95 61.71 11.88
C GLU A 634 21.85 61.14 12.79
N GLU A 635 21.37 59.93 12.52
CA GLU A 635 20.37 59.23 13.34
C GLU A 635 20.88 58.93 14.77
N ILE A 636 22.16 58.54 14.90
CA ILE A 636 22.85 58.38 16.20
C ILE A 636 22.94 59.73 16.95
N ALA A 637 23.21 60.84 16.26
CA ALA A 637 23.29 62.16 16.87
C ALA A 637 21.92 62.64 17.40
N LEU A 638 20.84 62.40 16.66
CA LEU A 638 19.47 62.74 17.08
C LEU A 638 19.01 61.91 18.29
N LEU A 639 19.41 60.64 18.39
CA LEU A 639 19.14 59.82 19.57
C LEU A 639 19.90 60.32 20.81
N GLN A 640 21.14 60.80 20.65
CA GLN A 640 21.91 61.41 21.74
C GLN A 640 21.30 62.74 22.21
N LEU A 641 20.74 63.54 21.29
CA LEU A 641 20.09 64.81 21.65
C LEU A 641 18.83 64.57 22.50
N ARG A 642 17.93 63.68 22.06
CA ARG A 642 16.66 63.38 22.76
C ARG A 642 16.88 62.81 24.17
N LEU A 643 17.97 62.07 24.38
CA LEU A 643 18.37 61.54 25.69
C LEU A 643 18.85 62.63 26.67
N VAL A 644 19.33 63.77 26.18
CA VAL A 644 19.71 64.94 27.01
C VAL A 644 18.52 65.84 27.28
N GLU A 645 17.64 66.04 26.30
CA GLU A 645 16.41 66.83 26.44
C GLU A 645 15.44 66.19 27.46
N SER A 646 15.30 64.86 27.46
CA SER A 646 14.39 64.12 28.35
C SER A 646 14.80 64.09 29.84
N ALA A 647 15.79 64.87 30.26
CA ALA A 647 16.37 64.86 31.61
C ALA A 647 16.25 66.20 32.37
N LEU A 648 15.56 67.21 31.81
CA LEU A 648 15.54 68.58 32.34
C LEU A 648 14.14 69.21 32.55
N GLU A 649 13.05 68.52 32.21
CA GLU A 649 11.64 68.97 32.32
C GLU A 649 10.82 67.78 32.92
N GLU A 650 9.91 67.87 33.93
CA GLU A 650 9.22 68.97 34.65
C GLU A 650 8.97 68.71 36.19
N SER A 651 8.47 69.69 36.98
CA SER A 651 8.09 69.53 38.44
C SER A 651 7.27 70.70 39.14
N VAL A 652 6.31 70.42 40.11
CA VAL A 652 5.82 71.20 41.37
C VAL A 652 4.46 72.06 41.51
N LEU A 653 3.54 71.89 42.59
CA LEU A 653 2.37 72.78 43.15
C LEU A 653 1.47 72.35 44.46
N LYS A 654 0.51 73.16 45.13
CA LYS A 654 -0.43 72.83 46.35
C LYS A 654 -1.66 73.80 46.87
N THR A 655 -2.56 73.49 47.91
CA THR A 655 -3.89 74.17 48.42
C THR A 655 -4.41 74.10 49.98
N THR A 656 -5.65 74.57 50.44
CA THR A 656 -6.29 74.91 51.86
C THR A 656 -7.91 74.93 52.02
N ASN A 657 -8.86 75.20 53.03
CA ASN A 657 -9.23 75.40 54.56
C ASN A 657 -10.83 75.74 54.81
N ASP A 658 -11.72 76.00 55.88
CA ASP A 658 -12.10 75.98 57.41
C ASP A 658 -13.68 76.38 57.69
N SER A 659 -14.56 76.60 58.78
CA SER A 659 -14.96 76.53 60.32
C SER A 659 -16.50 77.02 60.62
N SER A 660 -17.38 77.23 61.72
CA SER A 660 -17.73 77.11 63.26
C SER A 660 -19.19 77.77 63.66
N LEU A 661 -20.03 77.90 64.82
CA LEU A 661 -20.45 77.43 66.25
C LEU A 661 -21.85 78.07 66.91
N SER A 662 -22.37 77.86 68.22
CA SER A 662 -23.80 78.22 68.82
C SER A 662 -24.15 78.46 70.43
N LEU A 663 -25.43 78.74 70.98
CA LEU A 663 -25.89 79.10 72.46
C LEU A 663 -27.47 79.08 72.97
N ASP A 664 -27.94 79.30 74.30
CA ASP A 664 -29.40 79.20 74.95
C ASP A 664 -29.82 79.79 76.47
N GLN A 665 -31.10 79.68 77.08
CA GLN A 665 -31.77 79.85 78.54
C GLN A 665 -32.84 81.02 78.99
N GLY A 666 -33.78 81.20 80.06
CA GLY A 666 -34.46 80.58 81.34
C GLY A 666 -35.55 81.41 82.30
N GLU A 667 -36.30 80.85 83.36
CA GLU A 667 -37.06 81.24 84.72
C GLU A 667 -38.39 82.18 84.99
N GLU A 668 -39.27 82.46 86.09
CA GLU A 668 -39.93 82.08 87.51
C GLU A 668 -41.09 83.13 88.07
N GLU A 669 -41.96 83.30 89.19
CA GLU A 669 -42.84 82.76 90.42
C GLU A 669 -43.81 83.92 91.11
N GLY A 670 -44.73 84.08 92.19
CA GLY A 670 -45.57 83.50 93.41
C GLY A 670 -46.36 84.60 94.39
N VAL A 671 -47.18 84.59 95.55
CA VAL A 671 -48.32 83.90 96.42
C VAL A 671 -48.96 84.75 97.70
N SER A 672 -50.24 84.64 98.33
CA SER A 672 -50.79 85.26 99.70
C SER A 672 -52.32 85.07 100.32
N SER A 673 -52.76 85.36 101.65
CA SER A 673 -54.22 85.52 102.31
C SER A 673 -54.50 85.71 103.94
N ASP A 674 -55.69 86.21 104.57
CA ASP A 674 -56.19 86.22 106.09
C ASP A 674 -57.66 86.84 106.61
N THR A 675 -58.19 86.69 107.92
CA THR A 675 -59.12 87.54 108.91
C THR A 675 -60.50 87.10 109.71
N ASN A 676 -61.02 87.71 110.90
CA ASN A 676 -62.26 87.36 111.81
C ASN A 676 -62.82 88.30 113.08
N ILE A 677 -64.10 88.25 113.71
CA ILE A 677 -64.65 88.61 115.16
C ILE A 677 -66.24 88.60 115.58
N THR A 678 -66.66 88.61 116.90
CA THR A 678 -68.00 88.29 117.61
C THR A 678 -69.06 89.41 117.94
N PRO A 679 -70.33 89.13 118.39
CA PRO A 679 -70.71 88.96 119.85
C PRO A 679 -72.07 88.23 120.24
N GLU A 680 -72.40 87.56 121.38
CA GLU A 680 -71.69 87.20 122.65
C GLU A 680 -72.33 86.11 123.60
N ARG A 681 -73.67 85.82 123.71
CA ARG A 681 -74.21 84.82 124.73
C ARG A 681 -75.52 84.05 124.45
N ARG A 682 -76.61 84.69 124.01
CA ARG A 682 -77.70 83.93 123.32
C ARG A 682 -77.24 83.53 121.92
N LYS A 683 -76.31 84.32 121.37
CA LYS A 683 -75.41 83.89 120.31
C LYS A 683 -74.64 82.64 120.74
N GLU A 684 -73.95 82.52 121.88
CA GLU A 684 -73.27 81.24 122.27
C GLU A 684 -74.12 79.96 122.09
N LEU A 685 -75.43 79.96 122.37
CA LEU A 685 -76.27 78.77 122.15
C LEU A 685 -76.67 78.56 120.68
N LEU A 686 -76.98 79.64 119.95
CA LEU A 686 -77.27 79.57 118.51
C LEU A 686 -76.01 79.33 117.67
N ASP A 687 -74.88 79.92 118.07
CA ASP A 687 -73.53 79.70 117.56
C ASP A 687 -73.03 78.31 117.96
N SER A 688 -73.34 77.78 119.15
CA SER A 688 -73.00 76.38 119.46
C SER A 688 -73.82 75.42 118.59
N LEU A 689 -75.09 75.71 118.32
CA LEU A 689 -75.92 74.89 117.45
C LEU A 689 -75.50 75.03 115.98
N CYS A 690 -75.23 76.25 115.51
CA CYS A 690 -74.71 76.53 114.17
C CYS A 690 -73.31 75.96 114.00
N LEU A 691 -72.39 76.10 114.95
CA LEU A 691 -71.06 75.51 114.90
C LEU A 691 -71.14 73.97 114.97
N GLN A 692 -72.09 73.39 115.70
CA GLN A 692 -72.36 71.94 115.59
C GLN A 692 -72.88 71.56 114.20
N LEU A 693 -73.83 72.32 113.63
CA LEU A 693 -74.34 72.06 112.28
C LEU A 693 -73.30 72.30 111.19
N GLU A 694 -72.41 73.27 111.37
CA GLU A 694 -71.41 73.73 110.41
C GLU A 694 -70.14 72.89 110.50
N THR A 695 -69.75 72.42 111.70
CA THR A 695 -68.75 71.34 111.84
C THR A 695 -69.31 70.01 111.36
N GLN A 696 -70.59 69.69 111.60
CA GLN A 696 -71.21 68.49 111.04
C GLN A 696 -71.28 68.57 109.51
N HIS A 697 -71.80 69.65 108.93
CA HIS A 697 -71.79 69.84 107.47
C HIS A 697 -70.37 69.93 106.90
N SER A 698 -69.38 70.47 107.62
CA SER A 698 -67.98 70.45 107.20
C SER A 698 -67.39 69.04 107.22
N LEU A 699 -67.71 68.23 108.23
CA LEU A 699 -67.34 66.81 108.32
C LEU A 699 -68.06 65.99 107.23
N ASP A 700 -69.35 66.23 106.99
CA ASP A 700 -70.13 65.55 105.96
C ASP A 700 -69.65 65.96 104.54
N LEU A 701 -69.31 67.23 104.31
CA LEU A 701 -68.76 67.71 103.04
C LEU A 701 -67.31 67.23 102.82
N THR A 702 -66.46 67.20 103.85
CA THR A 702 -65.09 66.67 103.72
C THR A 702 -65.09 65.13 103.61
N SER A 703 -66.00 64.44 104.30
CA SER A 703 -66.28 63.02 104.12
C SER A 703 -66.74 62.73 102.70
N LEU A 704 -67.78 63.40 102.22
CA LEU A 704 -68.30 63.26 100.86
C LEU A 704 -67.24 63.61 99.80
N HIS A 705 -66.50 64.71 99.98
CA HIS A 705 -65.41 65.08 99.08
C HIS A 705 -64.28 64.04 99.09
N SER A 706 -63.92 63.49 100.25
CA SER A 706 -62.90 62.43 100.34
C SER A 706 -63.36 61.14 99.67
N SER A 707 -64.61 60.72 99.90
CA SER A 707 -65.24 59.55 99.28
C SER A 707 -65.34 59.69 97.76
N LEU A 708 -65.77 60.87 97.27
CA LEU A 708 -65.86 61.16 95.85
C LEU A 708 -64.49 61.30 95.19
N THR A 709 -63.49 61.85 95.89
CA THR A 709 -62.09 61.91 95.42
C THR A 709 -61.47 60.51 95.35
N LEU A 710 -61.80 59.62 96.30
CA LEU A 710 -61.39 58.22 96.26
C LEU A 710 -62.07 57.48 95.11
N SER A 711 -63.40 57.59 94.95
CA SER A 711 -64.15 57.01 93.82
C SER A 711 -63.57 57.43 92.47
N PHE A 712 -63.38 58.73 92.22
CA PHE A 712 -62.79 59.19 90.97
C PHE A 712 -61.32 58.76 90.80
N LYS A 713 -60.55 58.64 91.88
CA LYS A 713 -59.17 58.13 91.81
C LYS A 713 -59.15 56.64 91.48
N GLU A 714 -60.06 55.86 92.05
CA GLU A 714 -60.22 54.42 91.81
C GLU A 714 -60.72 54.17 90.38
N GLU A 715 -61.73 54.91 89.91
CA GLU A 715 -62.21 54.90 88.52
C GLU A 715 -61.09 55.25 87.52
N VAL A 716 -60.34 56.33 87.76
CA VAL A 716 -59.20 56.74 86.90
C VAL A 716 -58.06 55.73 86.96
N GLN A 717 -57.84 55.05 88.09
CA GLN A 717 -56.85 53.99 88.20
C GLN A 717 -57.30 52.70 87.50
N GLN A 718 -58.59 52.34 87.59
CA GLN A 718 -59.16 51.20 86.89
C GLN A 718 -59.11 51.40 85.37
N VAL A 719 -59.61 52.53 84.85
CA VAL A 719 -59.55 52.86 83.41
C VAL A 719 -58.11 52.92 82.90
N ARG A 720 -57.14 53.28 83.75
CA ARG A 720 -55.71 53.20 83.41
C ARG A 720 -55.18 51.78 83.38
N SER A 721 -55.64 50.87 84.24
CA SER A 721 -55.34 49.44 84.12
C SER A 721 -55.96 48.90 82.84
N ASP A 722 -57.29 48.98 82.69
CA ASP A 722 -58.04 48.46 81.55
C ASP A 722 -57.46 48.89 80.19
N LEU A 723 -56.99 50.14 80.08
CA LEU A 723 -56.33 50.66 78.88
C LEU A 723 -54.90 50.12 78.69
N THR A 724 -54.13 49.99 79.77
CA THR A 724 -52.76 49.43 79.75
C THR A 724 -52.80 47.94 79.41
N ASP A 725 -53.72 47.20 80.04
CA ASP A 725 -53.91 45.77 79.86
C ASP A 725 -54.34 45.48 78.41
N ARG A 726 -55.31 46.23 77.85
CA ARG A 726 -55.66 46.16 76.42
C ARG A 726 -54.48 46.48 75.49
N TYR A 727 -53.66 47.48 75.79
CA TYR A 727 -52.49 47.77 74.95
C TYR A 727 -51.47 46.61 74.95
N TYR A 728 -51.34 45.87 76.04
CA TYR A 728 -50.51 44.66 76.08
C TYR A 728 -51.17 43.46 75.39
N GLU A 729 -52.50 43.31 75.49
CA GLU A 729 -53.28 42.31 74.74
C GLU A 729 -53.15 42.54 73.23
N GLU A 730 -53.50 43.74 72.72
CA GLU A 730 -53.40 44.11 71.30
C GLU A 730 -51.97 43.92 70.75
N LEU A 731 -50.95 44.30 71.52
CA LEU A 731 -49.55 44.12 71.13
C LEU A 731 -49.15 42.64 71.05
N GLN A 732 -49.62 41.81 71.98
CA GLN A 732 -49.30 40.39 72.03
C GLN A 732 -50.11 39.60 70.98
N GLU A 733 -51.35 39.98 70.68
CA GLU A 733 -52.12 39.47 69.54
C GLU A 733 -51.43 39.79 68.22
N LEU A 734 -51.03 41.05 67.98
CA LEU A 734 -50.33 41.45 66.76
C LEU A 734 -49.01 40.68 66.58
N LYS A 735 -48.27 40.47 67.67
CA LYS A 735 -47.04 39.67 67.70
C LYS A 735 -47.31 38.19 67.40
N ASN A 736 -48.37 37.61 67.94
CA ASN A 736 -48.79 36.23 67.64
C ASN A 736 -49.19 36.08 66.17
N CYS A 737 -49.98 37.01 65.63
CA CYS A 737 -50.38 37.02 64.22
C CYS A 737 -49.17 37.16 63.28
N HIS A 738 -48.19 38.00 63.63
CA HIS A 738 -46.97 38.14 62.83
C HIS A 738 -46.08 36.88 62.87
N ALA A 739 -45.95 36.24 64.04
CA ALA A 739 -45.25 34.96 64.16
C ALA A 739 -45.89 33.87 63.28
N LEU A 740 -47.21 33.71 63.36
CA LEU A 740 -47.98 32.77 62.54
C LEU A 740 -47.81 33.04 61.03
N ALA A 741 -47.82 34.32 60.62
CA ALA A 741 -47.61 34.70 59.22
C ALA A 741 -46.19 34.36 58.72
N LEU A 742 -45.16 34.56 59.56
CA LEU A 742 -43.79 34.17 59.24
C LEU A 742 -43.63 32.64 59.15
N GLU A 743 -44.28 31.88 60.02
CA GLU A 743 -44.28 30.41 59.94
C GLU A 743 -44.99 29.89 58.69
N GLN A 744 -46.15 30.47 58.32
CA GLN A 744 -46.82 30.13 57.06
C GLN A 744 -45.98 30.47 55.82
N LEU A 745 -45.21 31.55 55.83
CA LEU A 745 -44.29 31.89 54.75
C LEU A 745 -43.09 30.93 54.70
N ARG A 746 -42.51 30.56 55.85
CA ARG A 746 -41.44 29.55 55.93
C ARG A 746 -41.91 28.19 55.43
N ALA A 747 -43.11 27.75 55.83
CA ALA A 747 -43.71 26.52 55.38
C ALA A 747 -43.87 26.51 53.85
N LYS A 748 -44.52 27.53 53.27
CA LYS A 748 -44.72 27.66 51.81
C LYS A 748 -43.41 27.72 51.02
N LEU A 749 -42.38 28.39 51.51
CA LEU A 749 -41.06 28.40 50.88
C LEU A 749 -40.40 27.01 50.97
N SER A 750 -40.47 26.34 52.11
CA SER A 750 -39.93 24.97 52.26
C SER A 750 -40.66 23.95 51.38
N GLU A 751 -41.98 24.11 51.20
CA GLU A 751 -42.81 23.28 50.32
C GLU A 751 -42.48 23.53 48.84
N SER A 752 -42.29 24.80 48.44
CA SER A 752 -41.83 25.17 47.10
C SER A 752 -40.46 24.56 46.78
N HIS A 753 -39.48 24.72 47.67
CA HIS A 753 -38.14 24.17 47.48
C HIS A 753 -38.10 22.63 47.55
N LEU A 754 -38.97 22.00 48.35
CA LEU A 754 -39.15 20.55 48.33
C LEU A 754 -39.75 20.09 47.00
N GLY A 755 -40.73 20.81 46.46
CA GLY A 755 -41.31 20.57 45.14
C GLY A 755 -40.31 20.73 44.00
N GLU A 756 -39.52 21.80 44.02
CA GLU A 756 -38.42 22.05 43.08
C GLU A 756 -37.34 20.96 43.15
N LEU A 757 -36.89 20.60 44.35
CA LEU A 757 -35.90 19.53 44.57
C LEU A 757 -36.41 18.16 44.10
N ASN A 758 -37.68 17.84 44.40
CA ASN A 758 -38.29 16.59 43.93
C ASN A 758 -38.51 16.59 42.42
N LYS A 759 -38.86 17.73 41.81
CA LYS A 759 -38.92 17.89 40.35
C LYS A 759 -37.55 17.64 39.72
N VAL A 760 -36.50 18.31 40.20
CA VAL A 760 -35.12 18.12 39.70
C VAL A 760 -34.64 16.67 39.89
N ARG A 761 -34.98 16.03 41.01
CA ARG A 761 -34.69 14.60 41.23
C ARG A 761 -35.42 13.68 40.25
N LEU A 762 -36.69 13.96 39.92
CA LEU A 762 -37.46 13.21 38.92
C LEU A 762 -36.99 13.46 37.49
N GLU A 763 -36.56 14.68 37.17
CA GLU A 763 -35.97 15.03 35.87
C GLU A 763 -34.59 14.37 35.70
N ALA A 764 -33.74 14.38 36.73
CA ALA A 764 -32.48 13.65 36.74
C ALA A 764 -32.66 12.12 36.69
N ALA A 765 -33.66 11.57 37.40
CA ALA A 765 -33.98 10.15 37.34
C ALA A 765 -34.40 9.74 35.92
N ARG A 766 -35.26 10.52 35.24
CA ARG A 766 -35.65 10.31 33.85
C ARG A 766 -34.49 10.46 32.86
N GLN A 767 -33.56 11.39 33.11
CA GLN A 767 -32.35 11.51 32.29
C GLN A 767 -31.45 10.27 32.42
N ILE A 768 -31.31 9.73 33.63
CA ILE A 768 -30.58 8.48 33.86
C ILE A 768 -31.31 7.28 33.23
N GLU A 769 -32.65 7.25 33.31
CA GLU A 769 -33.50 6.22 32.70
C GLU A 769 -33.33 6.21 31.16
N VAL A 770 -33.48 7.36 30.50
CA VAL A 770 -33.28 7.51 29.04
C VAL A 770 -31.83 7.22 28.62
N GLU A 771 -30.83 7.63 29.41
CA GLU A 771 -29.41 7.32 29.14
C GLU A 771 -29.12 5.82 29.27
N VAL A 772 -29.75 5.14 30.23
CA VAL A 772 -29.66 3.67 30.38
C VAL A 772 -30.39 2.95 29.25
N GLU A 773 -31.59 3.39 28.87
CA GLU A 773 -32.32 2.84 27.72
C GLU A 773 -31.53 3.01 26.42
N HIS A 774 -30.95 4.20 26.17
CA HIS A 774 -30.14 4.45 24.99
C HIS A 774 -28.86 3.59 24.98
N ARG A 775 -28.14 3.49 26.11
CA ARG A 775 -26.98 2.60 26.23
C ARG A 775 -27.37 1.14 26.02
N MET A 776 -28.48 0.68 26.59
CA MET A 776 -28.97 -0.68 26.38
C MET A 776 -29.34 -0.92 24.91
N TRP A 777 -29.97 0.05 24.25
CA TRP A 777 -30.30 -0.02 22.83
C TRP A 777 -29.03 -0.16 21.97
N CYS A 778 -28.02 0.70 22.17
CA CYS A 778 -26.73 0.58 21.48
C CYS A 778 -26.04 -0.77 21.77
N HIS A 779 -26.07 -1.28 23.01
CA HIS A 779 -25.53 -2.61 23.32
C HIS A 779 -26.30 -3.73 22.60
N THR A 780 -27.63 -3.62 22.46
CA THR A 780 -28.41 -4.60 21.69
C THR A 780 -28.15 -4.51 20.19
N GLU A 781 -27.98 -3.32 19.63
CA GLU A 781 -27.59 -3.12 18.23
C GLU A 781 -26.19 -3.67 17.96
N GLU A 782 -25.21 -3.38 18.83
CA GLU A 782 -23.87 -3.97 18.76
C GLU A 782 -23.90 -5.50 18.82
N LEU A 783 -24.67 -6.08 19.74
CA LEU A 783 -24.82 -7.54 19.83
C LEU A 783 -25.50 -8.12 18.59
N GLN A 784 -26.49 -7.43 18.03
CA GLN A 784 -27.17 -7.84 16.80
C GLN A 784 -26.23 -7.76 15.58
N ALA A 785 -25.44 -6.70 15.45
CA ALA A 785 -24.41 -6.55 14.42
C ALA A 785 -23.31 -7.62 14.55
N ARG A 786 -22.79 -7.85 15.77
CA ARG A 786 -21.83 -8.93 16.06
C ARG A 786 -22.39 -10.30 15.70
N ASN A 787 -23.65 -10.59 16.02
CA ASN A 787 -24.33 -11.82 15.61
C ASN A 787 -24.51 -11.93 14.09
N THR A 788 -24.83 -10.84 13.38
CA THR A 788 -24.88 -10.82 11.90
C THR A 788 -23.50 -11.09 11.27
N ILE A 789 -22.42 -10.55 11.86
CA ILE A 789 -21.04 -10.83 11.43
C ILE A 789 -20.70 -12.30 11.68
N ILE A 790 -20.97 -12.84 12.87
CA ILE A 790 -20.76 -14.26 13.20
C ILE A 790 -21.49 -15.15 12.20
N HIS A 791 -22.79 -14.93 11.98
CA HIS A 791 -23.57 -15.73 11.04
C HIS A 791 -23.07 -15.59 9.59
N THR A 792 -22.56 -14.43 9.19
CA THR A 792 -21.91 -14.23 7.89
C THR A 792 -20.60 -15.03 7.77
N LEU A 793 -19.82 -15.16 8.85
CA LEU A 793 -18.60 -15.97 8.91
C LEU A 793 -18.92 -17.47 8.94
N GLU A 794 -19.94 -17.91 9.69
CA GLU A 794 -20.45 -19.28 9.70
C GLU A 794 -20.89 -19.72 8.29
N ASN A 795 -21.68 -18.90 7.59
CA ASN A 795 -22.11 -19.18 6.23
C ASN A 795 -20.92 -19.24 5.25
N LYS A 796 -19.92 -18.36 5.40
CA LYS A 796 -18.67 -18.44 4.60
C LYS A 796 -17.88 -19.72 4.89
N LEU A 797 -17.77 -20.12 6.16
CA LEU A 797 -17.10 -21.37 6.57
C LEU A 797 -17.84 -22.61 6.05
N ALA A 798 -19.18 -22.60 6.05
CA ALA A 798 -19.98 -23.67 5.47
C ALA A 798 -19.74 -23.81 3.96
N VAL A 799 -19.79 -22.70 3.20
CA VAL A 799 -19.53 -22.69 1.74
C VAL A 799 -18.09 -23.14 1.44
N LEU A 800 -17.09 -22.67 2.18
CA LEU A 800 -15.70 -23.11 2.02
C LEU A 800 -15.52 -24.60 2.36
N SER A 801 -16.26 -25.11 3.33
CA SER A 801 -16.23 -26.55 3.69
C SER A 801 -16.87 -27.42 2.61
N GLU A 802 -17.97 -26.96 1.99
CA GLU A 802 -18.62 -27.64 0.86
C GLU A 802 -17.77 -27.58 -0.41
N GLN A 803 -17.10 -26.45 -0.68
CA GLN A 803 -16.10 -26.32 -1.75
C GLN A 803 -14.93 -27.29 -1.53
N HIS A 804 -14.33 -27.32 -0.34
CA HIS A 804 -13.25 -28.25 -0.03
C HIS A 804 -13.70 -29.72 -0.11
N ALA A 805 -14.92 -30.05 0.31
CA ALA A 805 -15.48 -31.40 0.17
C ALA A 805 -15.66 -31.80 -1.30
N THR A 806 -16.20 -30.91 -2.14
CA THR A 806 -16.38 -31.18 -3.58
C THR A 806 -15.06 -31.21 -4.33
N GLU A 807 -14.06 -30.40 -3.97
CA GLU A 807 -12.69 -30.52 -4.49
C GLU A 807 -12.03 -31.85 -4.11
N MET A 808 -12.21 -32.32 -2.87
CA MET A 808 -11.70 -33.62 -2.43
C MET A 808 -12.38 -34.78 -3.18
N ASP A 809 -13.69 -34.73 -3.40
CA ASP A 809 -14.40 -35.71 -4.23
C ASP A 809 -13.97 -35.67 -5.70
N MET A 810 -13.77 -34.48 -6.28
CA MET A 810 -13.26 -34.33 -7.65
C MET A 810 -11.83 -34.88 -7.78
N ASN A 811 -10.95 -34.61 -6.82
CA ASN A 811 -9.59 -35.15 -6.78
C ASN A 811 -9.60 -36.67 -6.59
N ALA A 812 -10.45 -37.21 -5.72
CA ALA A 812 -10.61 -38.65 -5.53
C ALA A 812 -11.13 -39.35 -6.80
N GLN A 813 -12.10 -38.74 -7.50
CA GLN A 813 -12.59 -39.23 -8.79
C GLN A 813 -11.51 -39.16 -9.87
N LYS A 814 -10.77 -38.05 -9.99
CA LYS A 814 -9.66 -37.90 -10.94
C LYS A 814 -8.57 -38.93 -10.68
N LEU A 815 -8.15 -39.12 -9.43
CA LEU A 815 -7.11 -40.08 -9.07
C LEU A 815 -7.58 -41.53 -9.31
N LYS A 816 -8.87 -41.83 -9.10
CA LYS A 816 -9.49 -43.11 -9.51
C LYS A 816 -9.51 -43.31 -11.03
N GLN A 817 -9.81 -42.26 -11.80
CA GLN A 817 -9.74 -42.29 -13.27
C GLN A 817 -8.30 -42.52 -13.75
N GLU A 818 -7.32 -41.78 -13.25
CA GLU A 818 -5.90 -41.97 -13.56
C GLU A 818 -5.40 -43.38 -13.22
N LEU A 819 -5.79 -43.93 -12.05
CA LEU A 819 -5.46 -45.30 -11.69
C LEU A 819 -6.11 -46.31 -12.66
N SER A 820 -7.37 -46.11 -13.04
CA SER A 820 -8.03 -47.00 -14.02
C SER A 820 -7.40 -46.93 -15.42
N ALA A 821 -6.98 -45.74 -15.87
CA ALA A 821 -6.26 -45.57 -17.14
C ALA A 821 -4.86 -46.21 -17.09
N LYS A 822 -4.12 -46.04 -15.97
CA LYS A 822 -2.82 -46.69 -15.74
C LYS A 822 -2.96 -48.22 -15.73
N LEU A 823 -3.96 -48.77 -15.02
CA LEU A 823 -4.26 -50.20 -15.02
C LEU A 823 -4.60 -50.72 -16.42
N PHE A 824 -5.45 -50.02 -17.17
CA PHE A 824 -5.81 -50.39 -18.55
C PHE A 824 -4.57 -50.40 -19.47
N SER A 825 -3.72 -49.36 -19.41
CA SER A 825 -2.49 -49.30 -20.21
C SER A 825 -1.47 -50.39 -19.85
N LEU A 826 -1.43 -50.82 -18.59
CA LEU A 826 -0.60 -51.95 -18.13
C LEU A 826 -1.19 -53.29 -18.60
N GLU A 827 -2.51 -53.45 -18.62
CA GLU A 827 -3.19 -54.63 -19.15
C GLU A 827 -2.99 -54.76 -20.66
N GLU A 828 -3.09 -53.67 -21.43
CA GLU A 828 -2.76 -53.64 -22.86
C GLU A 828 -1.27 -53.93 -23.11
N ALA A 829 -0.36 -53.35 -22.33
CA ALA A 829 1.08 -53.60 -22.46
C ALA A 829 1.43 -55.07 -22.17
N LEU A 830 0.91 -55.65 -21.07
CA LEU A 830 1.14 -57.04 -20.69
C LEU A 830 0.51 -58.00 -21.73
N LYS A 831 -0.67 -57.67 -22.26
CA LYS A 831 -1.28 -58.39 -23.39
C LYS A 831 -0.39 -58.33 -24.65
N HIS A 832 0.16 -57.17 -24.98
CA HIS A 832 1.06 -57.01 -26.14
C HIS A 832 2.37 -57.77 -25.94
N GLU A 833 2.96 -57.80 -24.73
CA GLU A 833 4.10 -58.65 -24.41
C GLU A 833 3.77 -60.14 -24.55
N MET A 834 2.60 -60.58 -24.08
CA MET A 834 2.13 -61.96 -24.22
C MET A 834 1.90 -62.35 -25.68
N GLU A 835 1.30 -61.47 -26.50
CA GLU A 835 1.10 -61.69 -27.93
C GLU A 835 2.43 -61.69 -28.70
N SER A 836 3.35 -60.78 -28.36
CA SER A 836 4.70 -60.70 -28.93
C SER A 836 5.53 -61.94 -28.59
N GLY A 837 5.59 -62.32 -27.31
CA GLY A 837 6.27 -63.54 -26.85
C GLY A 837 5.64 -64.81 -27.42
N GLN A 838 4.32 -64.86 -27.64
CA GLN A 838 3.69 -65.97 -28.34
C GLN A 838 4.05 -66.00 -29.83
N ALA A 839 4.16 -64.84 -30.49
CA ALA A 839 4.60 -64.74 -31.88
C ALA A 839 6.07 -65.16 -32.03
N GLU A 840 6.95 -64.74 -31.13
CA GLU A 840 8.35 -65.18 -31.11
C GLU A 840 8.46 -66.69 -30.83
N MET A 841 7.71 -67.21 -29.86
CA MET A 841 7.64 -68.65 -29.56
C MET A 841 6.96 -69.49 -30.67
N LYS A 842 6.28 -68.87 -31.65
CA LYS A 842 5.87 -69.52 -32.92
C LYS A 842 7.01 -69.47 -33.92
N ARG A 843 7.59 -68.29 -34.15
CA ARG A 843 8.72 -68.05 -35.04
C ARG A 843 9.92 -68.96 -34.73
N GLN A 844 10.34 -69.04 -33.47
CA GLN A 844 11.44 -69.93 -33.06
C GLN A 844 11.13 -71.39 -33.37
N ARG A 845 9.88 -71.84 -33.20
CA ARG A 845 9.43 -73.19 -33.60
C ARG A 845 9.50 -73.40 -35.11
N GLU A 846 9.00 -72.46 -35.89
CA GLU A 846 9.07 -72.50 -37.36
C GLU A 846 10.53 -72.49 -37.86
N GLU A 847 11.42 -71.72 -37.22
CA GLU A 847 12.86 -71.71 -37.53
C GLU A 847 13.56 -73.02 -37.12
N PHE A 848 13.17 -73.65 -36.01
CA PHE A 848 13.66 -74.99 -35.63
C PHE A 848 13.16 -76.08 -36.59
N GLU A 849 11.88 -76.05 -36.98
CA GLU A 849 11.33 -76.98 -37.98
C GLU A 849 11.99 -76.81 -39.34
N GLN A 850 12.26 -75.57 -39.77
CA GLN A 850 13.00 -75.28 -41.01
C GLN A 850 14.46 -75.78 -40.94
N LYS A 851 15.17 -75.55 -39.82
CA LYS A 851 16.54 -76.05 -39.61
C LYS A 851 16.57 -77.58 -39.66
N HIS A 852 15.73 -78.25 -38.87
CA HIS A 852 15.64 -79.71 -38.85
C HIS A 852 15.25 -80.30 -40.22
N LYS A 853 14.35 -79.63 -40.97
CA LYS A 853 14.00 -80.02 -42.34
C LYS A 853 15.16 -79.83 -43.33
N ALA A 854 15.97 -78.78 -43.17
CA ALA A 854 17.17 -78.55 -43.98
C ALA A 854 18.29 -79.54 -43.65
N GLU A 855 18.51 -79.86 -42.37
CA GLU A 855 19.43 -80.89 -41.91
C GLU A 855 19.04 -82.28 -42.44
N LEU A 856 17.75 -82.65 -42.35
CA LEU A 856 17.22 -83.88 -42.95
C LEU A 856 17.35 -83.91 -44.48
N ALA A 857 17.26 -82.76 -45.17
CA ALA A 857 17.48 -82.67 -46.61
C ALA A 857 18.97 -82.79 -46.98
N ALA A 858 19.87 -82.23 -46.19
CA ALA A 858 21.32 -82.37 -46.34
C ALA A 858 21.75 -83.83 -46.10
N LEU A 859 21.33 -84.44 -45.00
CA LEU A 859 21.59 -85.85 -44.68
C LEU A 859 21.05 -86.81 -45.76
N ARG A 860 19.88 -86.53 -46.33
CA ARG A 860 19.37 -87.26 -47.50
C ARG A 860 20.28 -87.08 -48.71
N SER A 861 20.64 -85.84 -49.06
CA SER A 861 21.52 -85.56 -50.19
C SER A 861 22.90 -86.19 -50.04
N ASP A 862 23.45 -86.28 -48.83
CA ASP A 862 24.74 -86.92 -48.58
C ASP A 862 24.63 -88.45 -48.56
N PHE A 863 23.52 -89.02 -48.07
CA PHE A 863 23.23 -90.45 -48.22
C PHE A 863 23.02 -90.84 -49.70
N ASP A 864 22.31 -90.02 -50.49
CA ASP A 864 22.12 -90.23 -51.92
C ASP A 864 23.47 -90.18 -52.66
N LYS A 865 24.35 -89.21 -52.34
CA LYS A 865 25.73 -89.15 -52.87
C LYS A 865 26.57 -90.36 -52.46
N GLU A 866 26.45 -90.85 -51.22
CA GLU A 866 27.18 -92.04 -50.79
C GLU A 866 26.68 -93.29 -51.52
N ALA A 867 25.36 -93.43 -51.68
CA ALA A 867 24.76 -94.50 -52.48
C ALA A 867 25.05 -94.38 -53.99
N GLU A 868 25.40 -93.19 -54.50
CA GLU A 868 25.96 -92.99 -55.84
C GLU A 868 27.45 -93.36 -55.91
N ARG A 869 28.25 -93.03 -54.89
CA ARG A 869 29.67 -93.46 -54.77
C ARG A 869 29.79 -94.98 -54.65
N GLU A 870 28.99 -95.62 -53.80
CA GLU A 870 28.93 -97.07 -53.67
C GLU A 870 28.50 -97.72 -54.99
N ARG A 871 27.50 -97.16 -55.69
CA ARG A 871 27.11 -97.64 -57.03
C ARG A 871 28.24 -97.48 -58.03
N ALA A 872 28.94 -96.35 -58.07
CA ALA A 872 30.08 -96.14 -58.96
C ALA A 872 31.25 -97.10 -58.64
N HIS A 873 31.54 -97.36 -57.36
CA HIS A 873 32.52 -98.36 -56.94
C HIS A 873 32.11 -99.80 -57.31
N LEU A 874 30.84 -100.15 -57.15
CA LEU A 874 30.30 -101.46 -57.55
C LEU A 874 30.28 -101.62 -59.07
N GLU A 875 29.95 -100.58 -59.84
CA GLU A 875 30.03 -100.57 -61.30
C GLU A 875 31.47 -100.66 -61.80
N GLN A 876 32.42 -99.98 -61.15
CA GLN A 876 33.85 -100.12 -61.44
C GLN A 876 34.33 -101.55 -61.14
N ALA A 877 34.04 -102.10 -59.95
CA ALA A 877 34.41 -103.47 -59.59
C ALA A 877 33.79 -104.50 -60.56
N LEU A 878 32.54 -104.29 -60.97
CA LEU A 878 31.85 -105.13 -61.95
C LEU A 878 32.38 -104.93 -63.38
N HIS A 879 32.98 -103.80 -63.71
CA HIS A 879 33.73 -103.60 -64.95
C HIS A 879 35.09 -104.30 -64.90
N GLU A 880 35.81 -104.22 -63.78
CA GLU A 880 37.07 -104.94 -63.54
C GLU A 880 36.87 -106.46 -63.60
N GLU A 881 35.81 -107.00 -62.98
CA GLU A 881 35.42 -108.42 -63.14
C GLU A 881 35.03 -108.78 -64.57
N LYS A 882 34.41 -107.87 -65.34
CA LYS A 882 34.15 -108.10 -66.77
C LYS A 882 35.43 -108.13 -67.62
N GLU A 883 36.44 -107.33 -67.31
CA GLU A 883 37.74 -107.40 -67.99
C GLU A 883 38.55 -108.64 -67.55
N LYS A 884 38.44 -109.09 -66.29
CA LYS A 884 38.95 -110.40 -65.85
C LYS A 884 38.26 -111.55 -66.60
N LEU A 885 36.93 -111.51 -66.74
CA LEU A 885 36.18 -112.50 -67.51
C LEU A 885 36.54 -112.50 -69.00
N LYS A 886 36.77 -111.34 -69.63
CA LYS A 886 37.33 -111.27 -70.99
C LYS A 886 38.74 -111.86 -71.07
N SER A 887 39.57 -111.61 -70.08
CA SER A 887 40.93 -112.16 -70.00
C SER A 887 40.90 -113.70 -69.88
N LEU A 888 39.95 -114.24 -69.12
CA LEU A 888 39.69 -115.68 -69.03
C LEU A 888 39.06 -116.24 -70.32
N GLN A 889 38.19 -115.50 -70.99
CA GLN A 889 37.61 -115.87 -72.28
C GLN A 889 38.72 -116.00 -73.36
N MET A 890 39.66 -115.05 -73.40
CA MET A 890 40.83 -115.11 -74.30
C MET A 890 41.82 -116.24 -73.94
N ALA A 891 41.82 -116.73 -72.70
CA ALA A 891 42.61 -117.90 -72.30
C ALA A 891 41.92 -119.24 -72.65
N LEU A 892 40.69 -119.21 -73.15
CA LEU A 892 39.91 -120.42 -73.49
C LEU A 892 40.01 -120.82 -74.98
N ASP A 893 40.44 -119.90 -75.85
CA ASP A 893 40.54 -120.11 -77.30
C ASP A 893 41.91 -120.67 -77.76
N SER A 894 42.72 -121.22 -76.84
CA SER A 894 44.02 -121.85 -77.14
C SER A 894 44.06 -123.32 -76.68
N ASP A 895 44.29 -124.23 -77.62
CA ASP A 895 44.35 -125.68 -77.41
C ASP A 895 45.54 -126.11 -76.51
N GLU A 896 45.26 -126.57 -75.28
CA GLU A 896 45.77 -127.84 -74.71
C GLU A 896 45.21 -128.09 -73.28
N SER A 897 44.77 -129.32 -73.02
CA SER A 897 44.34 -129.84 -71.69
C SER A 897 45.52 -130.62 -71.05
N PRO A 898 45.60 -130.93 -69.72
CA PRO A 898 44.47 -131.06 -68.77
C PRO A 898 44.73 -130.72 -67.27
N GLN A 899 43.74 -131.06 -66.44
CA GLN A 899 43.69 -131.26 -64.96
C GLN A 899 42.87 -130.23 -64.16
N VAL A 900 42.04 -130.51 -63.13
CA VAL A 900 41.21 -131.64 -62.63
C VAL A 900 41.18 -131.60 -61.09
N LEU A 901 40.02 -131.29 -60.48
CA LEU A 901 39.59 -131.56 -59.08
C LEU A 901 40.41 -130.88 -57.94
N ILE A 902 39.92 -130.55 -56.74
CA ILE A 902 38.63 -130.62 -55.99
C ILE A 902 38.62 -129.40 -55.00
N VAL A 903 37.57 -128.87 -54.34
CA VAL A 903 36.45 -129.40 -53.52
C VAL A 903 35.27 -128.41 -53.46
N GLU A 904 34.14 -128.82 -52.87
CA GLU A 904 33.00 -127.97 -52.48
C GLU A 904 32.78 -127.99 -50.94
N ALA A 905 32.65 -126.82 -50.31
CA ALA A 905 32.01 -126.53 -49.00
C ALA A 905 32.19 -125.02 -48.70
N GLU A 906 31.26 -124.27 -48.09
CA GLU A 906 29.89 -124.59 -47.65
C GLU A 906 28.98 -123.35 -47.78
N ALA A 907 27.66 -123.53 -47.60
CA ALA A 907 26.61 -122.56 -47.96
C ALA A 907 26.38 -121.43 -46.93
N GLY A 908 25.65 -120.38 -47.33
CA GLY A 908 25.01 -119.44 -46.40
C GLY A 908 24.97 -117.97 -46.85
N GLY A 909 24.13 -117.62 -47.83
CA GLY A 909 23.88 -116.23 -48.23
C GLY A 909 22.55 -115.69 -47.69
N SER A 910 22.51 -114.37 -47.48
CA SER A 910 21.32 -113.52 -47.24
C SER A 910 20.42 -113.84 -46.03
N VAL A 911 20.46 -112.97 -45.02
CA VAL A 911 19.63 -111.73 -45.02
C VAL A 911 20.54 -110.56 -44.68
#